data_AF-A0A6H2NS05-F1
#
_entry.id   AF-A0A6H2NS05-F1
#
_cell.length_a   1.000
_cell.length_b   1.000
_cell.length_c   1.000
_cell.angle_alpha   90.00
_cell.angle_beta   90.00
_cell.angle_gamma   90.00
#
_symmetry.space_group_name_H-M   'P 1'
#
loop_
_entity.id
_entity.type
_entity.pdbx_description
1 polymer ?
#
loop_
_entity_poly.entity_id
_entity_poly.type
_entity_poly.pdbx_seq_one_letter_code
_entity_poly.pdbx_strand_id
1 'polypeptide(L)'
;MVDLNSALAALKAADFNWTTRINTIWSTPAFDVPQLHQQEREQILNTVLDLKHVQNAGSPLGYIVGGAPGSGKTHLLSAICNQATRQDIGFILVDMTDVRNFWETVLQGYVSSLREESEDGVPQFQLQRVIQHLIHLTGHREVTAQQMAGLSIKGLNNGILAILKTLHRSYPEATTRFQDVVRALVLLNSEDFICSDVGYSWLSGLEIEADARRTFRFKQASQTNLSEIVEGLSWLLGLYSPWILALDQLDAIVSQHHYATQVATDSMSAEQQVSKAIIEGIGGGLMALRDKTRRTLTVVSCLRVTWEILSREVVQSFKDRFRRELVLMPISQHDMIEQLIARRLQPVYQQAGVQPPYLTWPFHPDFLQDAADKGKLARQILQRCDQHRQHCLGANQITELKAFSEEPNGNGLVPPDLQALDRAFAAAQQQADLGSAHDEQQEDTVLGQWLQTAGECLVLENPTADAIDTQVEVDFPGGKNYPQLHARVRLIYREEGDREKHLSLRALLRSHHAAYRARLKTAMTTAGIDHALSFRRLLMFRVGNLPGGAATQELTQRFTEAGGLMVYPSDDELRILAALHQLKGKDNFEAWLRDRRPVSQLPSVQNTATWLFGKAAEATTQPGKQGTGASEGSPSIAETTPIDQTHNGSTGPIPQPPTMPTPVIGLPIGQRLGPGAETLAIPLEALTKHSVILAGSGAGKTVLVRRLVEEAILQNIPAIVIDGANDLARMGDAWPEVPVAWAAEDGAKAQQYQQRVDVRIWTPGREAGNALNLNPLPDFAALSSDADELDQAIDMARDSLQDMVAPGNATSARVKLGILRNALKEFAHNGGGDLEYFAEFLRQLPEEAAGNIAKADKHAQELADLL
;
A
#
# COMPACT_ATOMS: atom_id res chain seq x y z
N MET A 1 -45.88 19.55 3.35
CA MET A 1 -45.29 19.09 2.07
C MET A 1 -43.83 19.50 2.09
N VAL A 2 -42.91 18.57 1.87
CA VAL A 2 -41.48 18.86 1.81
C VAL A 2 -41.22 19.68 0.55
N ASP A 3 -40.60 20.85 0.67
CA ASP A 3 -40.14 21.60 -0.50
C ASP A 3 -39.01 20.81 -1.19
N LEU A 4 -39.31 20.28 -2.38
CA LEU A 4 -38.44 19.34 -3.09
C LEU A 4 -37.10 19.99 -3.49
N ASN A 5 -37.11 21.29 -3.82
CA ASN A 5 -35.89 22.00 -4.22
C ASN A 5 -34.96 22.22 -3.02
N SER A 6 -35.53 22.66 -1.89
CA SER A 6 -34.78 22.79 -0.63
C SER A 6 -34.28 21.43 -0.12
N ALA A 7 -35.07 20.37 -0.30
CA ALA A 7 -34.67 19.02 0.07
C ALA A 7 -33.55 18.45 -0.83
N LEU A 8 -33.58 18.71 -2.14
CA LEU A 8 -32.50 18.34 -3.07
C LEU A 8 -31.22 19.10 -2.75
N ALA A 9 -31.31 20.40 -2.42
CA ALA A 9 -30.18 21.19 -1.99
C ALA A 9 -29.59 20.69 -0.66
N ALA A 10 -30.43 20.33 0.32
CA ALA A 10 -29.99 19.75 1.58
C ALA A 10 -29.35 18.37 1.39
N LEU A 11 -29.94 17.53 0.53
CA LEU A 11 -29.39 16.22 0.18
C LEU A 11 -28.06 16.35 -0.57
N LYS A 12 -27.88 17.37 -1.42
CA LYS A 12 -26.59 17.71 -2.06
C LYS A 12 -25.52 18.07 -1.03
N ALA A 13 -25.90 18.73 0.06
CA ALA A 13 -25.00 19.12 1.14
C ALA A 13 -24.71 17.99 2.16
N ALA A 14 -25.51 16.92 2.18
CA ALA A 14 -25.32 15.80 3.10
C ALA A 14 -23.99 15.07 2.84
N ASP A 15 -23.18 14.90 3.88
CA ASP A 15 -21.86 14.24 3.77
C ASP A 15 -21.95 12.75 4.15
N PHE A 16 -21.89 11.88 3.13
CA PHE A 16 -21.79 10.43 3.28
C PHE A 16 -20.38 9.90 3.04
N ASN A 17 -19.35 10.74 3.15
CA ASN A 17 -17.97 10.29 3.02
C ASN A 17 -17.69 9.13 3.99
N TRP A 18 -17.29 8.00 3.41
CA TRP A 18 -17.07 6.72 4.09
C TRP A 18 -15.60 6.45 4.42
N THR A 19 -14.73 7.41 4.08
CA THR A 19 -13.30 7.37 4.38
C THR A 19 -13.00 8.25 5.59
N THR A 20 -12.50 7.66 6.67
CA THR A 20 -11.93 8.42 7.80
C THR A 20 -10.46 8.66 7.50
N ARG A 21 -10.04 9.92 7.46
CA ARG A 21 -8.65 10.30 7.16
C ARG A 21 -7.80 10.21 8.44
N ILE A 22 -6.52 9.89 8.33
CA ILE A 22 -5.62 9.71 9.48
C ILE A 22 -5.55 10.97 10.34
N ASN A 23 -5.46 12.17 9.74
CA ASN A 23 -5.41 13.42 10.50
C ASN A 23 -6.71 13.72 11.29
N THR A 24 -7.87 13.24 10.83
CA THR A 24 -9.16 13.42 11.53
C THR A 24 -9.24 12.65 12.85
N ILE A 25 -8.20 11.87 13.19
CA ILE A 25 -8.06 11.28 14.52
C ILE A 25 -7.91 12.35 15.61
N TRP A 26 -7.32 13.50 15.30
CA TRP A 26 -7.14 14.61 16.24
C TRP A 26 -8.35 15.56 16.32
N SER A 27 -9.20 15.50 15.31
CA SER A 27 -10.48 16.21 15.21
C SER A 27 -11.55 15.61 16.10
N THR A 28 -12.60 16.38 16.39
CA THR A 28 -13.83 15.81 16.94
C THR A 28 -14.57 15.11 15.80
N PRO A 29 -14.74 13.76 15.85
CA PRO A 29 -15.44 13.06 14.79
C PRO A 29 -16.90 13.56 14.71
N ALA A 30 -17.19 14.32 13.65
CA ALA A 30 -18.45 15.07 13.46
C ALA A 30 -19.70 14.19 13.58
N PHE A 31 -19.57 12.91 13.22
CA PHE A 31 -20.67 11.96 13.18
C PHE A 31 -20.39 10.66 13.95
N ASP A 32 -19.57 10.72 15.03
CA ASP A 32 -19.33 9.55 15.89
C ASP A 32 -20.64 9.03 16.48
N VAL A 33 -20.79 7.71 16.55
CA VAL A 33 -21.89 7.03 17.25
C VAL A 33 -21.29 6.40 18.50
N PRO A 34 -21.52 6.96 19.71
CA PRO A 34 -20.85 6.50 20.94
C PRO A 34 -21.02 5.01 21.25
N GLN A 35 -22.16 4.43 20.86
CA GLN A 35 -22.49 3.02 21.05
C GLN A 35 -21.71 2.10 20.12
N LEU A 36 -21.16 2.61 19.01
CA LEU A 36 -20.40 1.82 18.05
C LEU A 36 -19.05 1.40 18.66
N HIS A 37 -18.86 0.10 18.86
CA HIS A 37 -17.68 -0.50 19.49
C HIS A 37 -17.43 0.01 20.92
N GLN A 38 -18.51 0.29 21.67
CA GLN A 38 -18.43 0.88 23.01
C GLN A 38 -17.59 0.04 23.97
N GLN A 39 -17.75 -1.28 23.96
CA GLN A 39 -17.04 -2.17 24.87
C GLN A 39 -15.52 -2.11 24.62
N GLU A 40 -15.11 -2.09 23.36
CA GLU A 40 -13.71 -2.00 22.94
C GLU A 40 -13.11 -0.65 23.34
N ARG A 41 -13.86 0.46 23.16
CA ARG A 41 -13.45 1.80 23.60
C ARG A 41 -13.19 1.83 25.11
N GLU A 42 -14.14 1.34 25.89
CA GLU A 42 -14.08 1.34 27.36
C GLU A 42 -12.90 0.50 27.87
N GLN A 43 -12.64 -0.67 27.28
CA GLN A 43 -11.51 -1.52 27.68
C GLN A 43 -10.15 -0.83 27.49
N ILE A 44 -9.94 -0.20 26.34
CA ILE A 44 -8.69 0.51 26.03
C ILE A 44 -8.52 1.71 26.97
N LEU A 45 -9.57 2.51 27.14
CA LEU A 45 -9.53 3.73 27.97
C LEU A 45 -9.34 3.41 29.45
N ASN A 46 -10.03 2.40 29.99
CA ASN A 46 -9.86 1.98 31.38
C ASN A 46 -8.42 1.54 31.67
N THR A 47 -7.80 0.80 30.74
CA THR A 47 -6.40 0.35 30.91
C THR A 47 -5.41 1.51 31.00
N VAL A 48 -5.57 2.55 30.19
CA VAL A 48 -4.68 3.73 30.26
C VAL A 48 -5.01 4.63 31.45
N LEU A 49 -6.28 4.69 31.87
CA LEU A 49 -6.69 5.38 33.08
C LEU A 49 -6.06 4.77 34.33
N ASP A 50 -5.97 3.44 34.41
CA ASP A 50 -5.30 2.75 35.52
C ASP A 50 -3.83 3.19 35.67
N LEU A 51 -3.14 3.50 34.56
CA LEU A 51 -1.77 3.99 34.59
C LEU A 51 -1.64 5.36 35.27
N LYS A 52 -2.70 6.17 35.36
CA LYS A 52 -2.63 7.44 36.10
C LYS A 52 -2.32 7.24 37.57
N HIS A 53 -2.81 6.15 38.15
CA HIS A 53 -2.72 5.89 39.58
C HIS A 53 -1.41 5.20 39.99
N VAL A 54 -0.61 4.70 39.04
CA VAL A 54 0.62 3.97 39.32
C VAL A 54 1.86 4.82 38.99
N GLN A 55 2.56 5.29 40.03
CA GLN A 55 3.83 5.99 39.89
C GLN A 55 4.93 5.00 39.40
N ASN A 56 5.73 5.41 38.42
CA ASN A 56 6.84 4.61 37.86
C ASN A 56 6.47 3.23 37.27
N ALA A 57 5.27 3.08 36.72
CA ALA A 57 4.89 1.87 35.98
C ALA A 57 5.63 1.74 34.64
N GLY A 58 6.07 0.53 34.29
CA GLY A 58 6.38 0.15 32.91
C GLY A 58 5.11 0.14 32.05
N SER A 59 5.28 -0.11 30.74
CA SER A 59 4.13 -0.19 29.83
C SER A 59 3.32 -1.49 30.01
N PRO A 60 1.98 -1.41 30.00
CA PRO A 60 1.11 -2.59 30.10
C PRO A 60 1.17 -3.46 28.83
N LEU A 61 0.45 -4.59 28.84
CA LEU A 61 0.20 -5.35 27.62
C LEU A 61 -0.59 -4.51 26.62
N GLY A 62 -0.19 -4.56 25.35
CA GLY A 62 -0.84 -3.83 24.28
C GLY A 62 -2.18 -4.45 23.85
N TYR A 63 -2.95 -3.70 23.07
CA TYR A 63 -4.19 -4.17 22.43
C TYR A 63 -3.98 -4.37 20.93
N ILE A 64 -4.62 -5.41 20.39
CA ILE A 64 -4.80 -5.58 18.95
C ILE A 64 -6.26 -5.34 18.64
N VAL A 65 -6.53 -4.37 17.76
CA VAL A 65 -7.85 -4.07 17.22
C VAL A 65 -7.91 -4.66 15.81
N GLY A 66 -8.51 -5.84 15.71
CA GLY A 66 -8.71 -6.56 14.47
C GLY A 66 -10.08 -6.28 13.87
N GLY A 67 -10.21 -6.31 12.55
CA GLY A 67 -11.51 -6.26 11.89
C GLY A 67 -11.43 -6.17 10.38
N ALA A 68 -12.52 -6.51 9.70
CA ALA A 68 -12.62 -6.46 8.24
C ALA A 68 -12.35 -5.03 7.69
N PRO A 69 -12.02 -4.89 6.40
CA PRO A 69 -11.91 -3.58 5.76
C PRO A 69 -13.19 -2.78 5.94
N GLY A 70 -13.09 -1.55 6.45
CA GLY A 70 -14.27 -0.71 6.69
C GLY A 70 -15.06 -1.00 7.99
N SER A 71 -14.55 -1.83 8.89
CA SER A 71 -15.15 -2.07 10.23
C SER A 71 -15.10 -0.87 11.19
N GLY A 72 -14.43 0.22 10.81
CA GLY A 72 -14.33 1.44 11.61
C GLY A 72 -13.11 1.51 12.53
N LYS A 73 -12.02 0.81 12.23
CA LYS A 73 -10.79 0.81 13.05
C LYS A 73 -10.20 2.22 13.25
N THR A 74 -9.94 2.95 12.17
CA THR A 74 -9.44 4.33 12.23
C THR A 74 -10.41 5.28 12.96
N HIS A 75 -11.72 5.07 12.77
CA HIS A 75 -12.75 5.81 13.50
C HIS A 75 -12.76 5.50 15.01
N LEU A 76 -12.54 4.25 15.41
CA LEU A 76 -12.36 3.86 16.82
C LEU A 76 -11.15 4.60 17.42
N LEU A 77 -10.02 4.66 16.72
CA LEU A 77 -8.83 5.38 17.17
C LEU A 77 -9.10 6.89 17.31
N SER A 78 -9.83 7.50 16.37
CA SER A 78 -10.29 8.90 16.47
C SER A 78 -11.14 9.14 17.72
N ALA A 79 -12.12 8.27 17.98
CA ALA A 79 -12.95 8.38 19.18
C ALA A 79 -12.15 8.20 20.48
N ILE A 80 -11.22 7.25 20.53
CA ILE A 80 -10.34 7.03 21.68
C ILE A 80 -9.43 8.24 21.90
N CYS A 81 -8.84 8.79 20.84
CA CYS A 81 -8.02 10.00 20.90
C CYS A 81 -8.81 11.15 21.53
N ASN A 82 -10.01 11.45 21.02
CA ASN A 82 -10.84 12.52 21.54
C ASN A 82 -11.18 12.33 23.03
N GLN A 83 -11.54 11.12 23.44
CA GLN A 83 -11.87 10.80 24.83
C GLN A 83 -10.62 10.85 25.74
N ALA A 84 -9.48 10.38 25.27
CA ALA A 84 -8.20 10.43 25.98
C ALA A 84 -7.76 11.88 26.23
N THR A 85 -7.86 12.75 25.21
CA THR A 85 -7.50 14.17 25.33
C THR A 85 -8.36 14.89 26.38
N ARG A 86 -9.68 14.63 26.43
CA ARG A 86 -10.57 15.18 27.47
C ARG A 86 -10.17 14.77 28.88
N GLN A 87 -9.49 13.64 29.00
CA GLN A 87 -8.97 13.12 30.27
C GLN A 87 -7.49 13.46 30.47
N ASP A 88 -6.87 14.36 29.69
CA ASP A 88 -5.44 14.70 29.84
C ASP A 88 -4.49 13.49 29.69
N ILE A 89 -4.89 12.52 28.87
CA ILE A 89 -4.04 11.40 28.42
C ILE A 89 -3.45 11.80 27.08
N GLY A 90 -2.14 11.60 26.91
CA GLY A 90 -1.48 11.87 25.64
C GLY A 90 -1.79 10.79 24.60
N PHE A 91 -1.73 11.15 23.32
CA PHE A 91 -1.97 10.23 22.22
C PHE A 91 -0.84 10.40 21.20
N ILE A 92 -0.40 9.31 20.60
CA ILE A 92 0.55 9.29 19.49
C ILE A 92 -0.02 8.37 18.43
N LEU A 93 -0.09 8.85 17.20
CA LEU A 93 -0.50 8.09 16.05
C LEU A 93 0.69 7.81 15.15
N VAL A 94 0.84 6.55 14.74
CA VAL A 94 1.84 6.10 13.78
C VAL A 94 1.10 5.51 12.57
N ASP A 95 1.18 6.19 11.43
CA ASP A 95 0.75 5.64 10.13
C ASP A 95 1.79 4.62 9.65
N MET A 96 1.39 3.35 9.53
CA MET A 96 2.24 2.27 9.08
C MET A 96 2.00 1.86 7.62
N THR A 97 1.16 2.56 6.86
CA THR A 97 0.79 2.24 5.47
C THR A 97 1.99 1.91 4.59
N ASP A 98 2.99 2.78 4.66
CA ASP A 98 4.21 2.70 3.87
C ASP A 98 5.44 2.45 4.73
N VAL A 99 5.30 1.64 5.78
CA VAL A 99 6.46 1.30 6.62
C VAL A 99 7.58 0.66 5.79
N ARG A 100 8.80 1.19 5.95
CA ARG A 100 10.07 0.61 5.47
C ARG A 100 11.03 0.31 6.61
N ASN A 101 11.04 1.16 7.63
CA ASN A 101 11.80 0.95 8.86
C ASN A 101 10.93 1.27 10.07
N PHE A 102 10.70 0.28 10.91
CA PHE A 102 9.78 0.40 12.05
C PHE A 102 10.10 1.58 12.98
N TRP A 103 11.36 1.71 13.42
CA TRP A 103 11.73 2.76 14.39
C TRP A 103 11.72 4.16 13.77
N GLU A 104 12.06 4.26 12.50
CA GLU A 104 11.96 5.51 11.75
C GLU A 104 10.50 5.98 11.65
N THR A 105 9.58 5.06 11.31
CA THR A 105 8.15 5.33 11.21
C THR A 105 7.54 5.67 12.57
N VAL A 106 7.87 4.93 13.64
CA VAL A 106 7.39 5.24 15.00
C VAL A 106 7.89 6.62 15.45
N LEU A 107 9.17 6.91 15.28
CA LEU A 107 9.75 8.20 15.66
C LEU A 107 9.11 9.36 14.91
N GLN A 108 8.86 9.19 13.61
CA GLN A 108 8.11 10.14 12.82
C GLN A 108 6.70 10.38 13.37
N GLY A 109 5.99 9.31 13.76
CA GLY A 109 4.68 9.39 14.40
C GLY A 109 4.70 10.16 15.74
N TYR A 110 5.73 10.01 16.56
CA TYR A 110 5.94 10.82 17.76
C TYR A 110 6.08 12.30 17.41
N VAL A 111 7.00 12.63 16.50
CA VAL A 111 7.32 14.03 16.15
C VAL A 111 6.11 14.71 15.49
N SER A 112 5.37 14.00 14.65
CA SER A 112 4.16 14.55 14.01
C SER A 112 3.03 14.76 15.01
N SER A 113 2.70 13.74 15.80
CA SER A 113 1.60 13.79 16.79
C SER A 113 1.81 14.89 17.83
N LEU A 114 3.06 15.16 18.22
CA LEU A 114 3.39 16.23 19.16
C LEU A 114 3.14 17.64 18.60
N ARG A 115 3.10 17.79 17.27
CA ARG A 115 2.90 19.06 16.54
C ARG A 115 1.46 19.27 16.08
N GLU A 116 0.56 18.33 16.36
CA GLU A 116 -0.84 18.43 15.95
C GLU A 116 -1.59 19.56 16.67
N GLU A 117 -2.48 20.21 15.93
CA GLU A 117 -3.39 21.25 16.41
C GLU A 117 -4.82 20.65 16.51
N SER A 118 -5.63 21.15 17.45
CA SER A 118 -7.04 20.74 17.56
C SER A 118 -7.98 21.71 16.84
N GLU A 119 -9.15 21.22 16.42
CA GLU A 119 -10.11 21.91 15.55
C GLU A 119 -10.64 23.26 16.06
N ASP A 120 -10.81 23.42 17.38
CA ASP A 120 -11.37 24.64 17.98
C ASP A 120 -10.40 25.84 17.99
N GLY A 121 -9.20 25.71 17.42
CA GLY A 121 -8.11 26.67 17.62
C GLY A 121 -7.60 26.72 19.07
N VAL A 122 -8.21 25.95 19.98
CA VAL A 122 -7.69 25.61 21.30
C VAL A 122 -6.62 24.56 21.07
N PRO A 123 -5.36 24.86 21.37
CA PRO A 123 -4.33 23.91 21.02
C PRO A 123 -4.37 22.66 21.89
N GLN A 124 -4.58 21.51 21.28
CA GLN A 124 -4.09 20.25 21.84
C GLN A 124 -2.58 20.16 21.63
N PHE A 125 -1.83 21.21 22.02
CA PHE A 125 -0.38 21.19 21.92
C PHE A 125 0.16 20.20 22.95
N GLN A 126 0.20 18.93 22.56
CA GLN A 126 0.80 17.87 23.34
C GLN A 126 2.25 18.25 23.68
N LEU A 127 2.96 18.85 22.71
CA LEU A 127 4.28 19.44 22.94
C LEU A 127 4.27 20.57 23.98
N GLN A 128 3.44 21.62 23.82
CA GLN A 128 3.45 22.73 24.78
C GLN A 128 3.02 22.30 26.18
N ARG A 129 2.07 21.35 26.31
CA ARG A 129 1.69 20.78 27.61
C ARG A 129 2.86 20.08 28.29
N VAL A 130 3.62 19.29 27.54
CA VAL A 130 4.83 18.63 28.03
C VAL A 130 5.89 19.66 28.41
N ILE A 131 6.15 20.65 27.55
CA ILE A 131 7.11 21.74 27.85
C ILE A 131 6.67 22.54 29.08
N GLN A 132 5.38 22.86 29.21
CA GLN A 132 4.81 23.55 30.36
C GLN A 132 5.04 22.75 31.65
N HIS A 133 4.83 21.43 31.60
CA HIS A 133 5.10 20.55 32.73
C HIS A 133 6.59 20.56 33.09
N LEU A 134 7.50 20.44 32.11
CA LEU A 134 8.94 20.51 32.34
C LEU A 134 9.37 21.85 32.95
N ILE A 135 8.78 22.97 32.50
CA ILE A 135 9.01 24.30 33.10
C ILE A 135 8.50 24.31 34.55
N HIS A 136 7.31 23.79 34.83
CA HIS A 136 6.77 23.74 36.20
C HIS A 136 7.66 22.96 37.17
N LEU A 137 8.32 21.90 36.71
CA LEU A 137 9.28 21.14 37.53
C LEU A 137 10.45 22.01 37.99
N THR A 138 10.87 22.99 37.19
CA THR A 138 11.98 23.91 37.54
C THR A 138 11.60 24.94 38.60
N GLY A 139 10.32 25.06 38.95
CA GLY A 139 9.78 26.08 39.87
C GLY A 139 9.36 27.39 39.19
N HIS A 140 9.60 27.56 37.89
CA HIS A 140 9.24 28.75 37.11
C HIS A 140 7.78 28.72 36.60
N ARG A 141 6.79 28.62 37.51
CA ARG A 141 5.37 28.48 37.14
C ARG A 141 4.76 29.67 36.39
N GLU A 142 5.36 30.85 36.52
CA GLU A 142 4.94 32.07 35.81
C GLU A 142 5.30 32.04 34.31
N VAL A 143 6.23 31.18 33.90
CA VAL A 143 6.70 31.10 32.51
C VAL A 143 5.85 30.09 31.75
N THR A 144 5.26 30.52 30.64
CA THR A 144 4.49 29.62 29.77
C THR A 144 5.37 28.96 28.71
N ALA A 145 4.94 27.82 28.17
CA ALA A 145 5.59 27.16 27.04
C ALA A 145 5.66 28.07 25.80
N GLN A 146 4.64 28.90 25.59
CA GLN A 146 4.64 29.92 24.52
C GLN A 146 5.69 30.99 24.78
N GLN A 147 5.79 31.51 26.01
CA GLN A 147 6.84 32.48 26.35
C GLN A 147 8.25 31.88 26.18
N MET A 148 8.41 30.58 26.49
CA MET A 148 9.66 29.87 26.25
C MET A 148 9.96 29.74 24.74
N ALA A 149 8.95 29.50 23.91
CA ALA A 149 9.06 29.37 22.46
C ALA A 149 9.63 30.63 21.78
N GLY A 150 9.28 31.82 22.28
CA GLY A 150 9.75 33.11 21.77
C GLY A 150 11.10 33.59 22.35
N LEU A 151 11.80 32.77 23.15
CA LEU A 151 13.09 33.16 23.72
C LEU A 151 14.22 33.17 22.69
N SER A 152 15.16 34.10 22.85
CA SER A 152 16.43 34.06 22.13
C SER A 152 17.21 32.77 22.41
N ILE A 153 18.15 32.41 21.53
CA ILE A 153 19.07 31.25 21.70
C ILE A 153 19.69 31.18 23.10
N LYS A 154 20.10 32.33 23.67
CA LYS A 154 20.66 32.39 25.03
C LYS A 154 19.61 32.06 26.09
N GLY A 155 18.39 32.55 25.93
CA GLY A 155 17.25 32.25 26.81
C GLY A 155 16.86 30.78 26.75
N LEU A 156 16.73 30.22 25.54
CA LEU A 156 16.45 28.80 25.32
C LEU A 156 17.50 27.91 26.00
N ASN A 157 18.79 28.17 25.79
CA ASN A 157 19.87 27.42 26.42
C ASN A 157 19.83 27.47 27.95
N ASN A 158 19.49 28.62 28.55
CA ASN A 158 19.33 28.75 29.99
C ASN A 158 18.12 27.93 30.49
N GLY A 159 16.99 27.99 29.79
CA GLY A 159 15.78 27.21 30.10
C GLY A 159 16.03 25.70 30.01
N ILE A 160 16.66 25.25 28.93
CA ILE A 160 17.12 23.86 28.73
C ILE A 160 17.99 23.42 29.92
N LEU A 161 18.98 24.23 30.30
CA LEU A 161 19.88 23.89 31.40
C LEU A 161 19.14 23.80 32.74
N ALA A 162 18.16 24.67 32.99
CA ALA A 162 17.33 24.63 34.19
C ALA A 162 16.48 23.34 34.25
N ILE A 163 15.86 22.96 33.13
CA ILE A 163 15.12 21.71 32.99
C ILE A 163 16.04 20.52 33.25
N LEU A 164 17.19 20.46 32.56
CA LEU A 164 18.15 19.36 32.72
C LEU A 164 18.69 19.25 34.16
N LYS A 165 19.01 20.37 34.81
CA LYS A 165 19.46 20.35 36.23
C LYS A 165 18.37 19.81 37.16
N THR A 166 17.12 20.17 36.90
CA THR A 166 15.98 19.71 37.70
C THR A 166 15.74 18.22 37.48
N LEU A 167 15.69 17.77 36.22
CA LEU A 167 15.55 16.36 35.89
C LEU A 167 16.70 15.53 36.44
N HIS A 168 17.94 16.03 36.40
CA HIS A 168 19.11 15.30 36.91
C HIS A 168 19.06 15.08 38.43
N ARG A 169 18.39 15.95 39.20
CA ARG A 169 18.20 15.75 40.65
C ARG A 169 17.30 14.57 40.98
N SER A 170 16.25 14.37 40.18
CA SER A 170 15.26 13.30 40.40
C SER A 170 15.57 12.02 39.63
N TYR A 171 16.21 12.15 38.46
CA TYR A 171 16.43 11.08 37.49
C TYR A 171 17.83 11.18 36.84
N PRO A 172 18.93 11.05 37.60
CA PRO A 172 20.28 11.34 37.13
C PRO A 172 20.70 10.49 35.92
N GLU A 173 20.45 9.18 35.95
CA GLU A 173 20.81 8.24 34.89
C GLU A 173 20.05 8.53 33.58
N ALA A 174 18.71 8.59 33.67
CA ALA A 174 17.85 8.87 32.52
C ALA A 174 18.15 10.25 31.92
N THR A 175 18.35 11.27 32.74
CA THR A 175 18.71 12.61 32.26
C THR A 175 20.04 12.60 31.54
N THR A 176 21.05 11.89 32.07
CA THR A 176 22.37 11.82 31.43
C THR A 176 22.27 11.15 30.06
N ARG A 177 21.45 10.11 29.94
CA ARG A 177 21.23 9.39 28.69
C ARG A 177 20.40 10.19 27.67
N PHE A 178 19.31 10.83 28.09
CA PHE A 178 18.31 11.44 27.20
C PHE A 178 18.34 12.98 27.13
N GLN A 179 19.37 13.63 27.67
CA GLN A 179 19.50 15.09 27.66
C GLN A 179 19.40 15.75 26.27
N ASP A 180 19.81 15.05 25.20
CA ASP A 180 19.75 15.61 23.84
C ASP A 180 18.32 15.51 23.28
N VAL A 181 17.53 14.53 23.72
CA VAL A 181 16.07 14.49 23.47
C VAL A 181 15.40 15.70 24.12
N VAL A 182 15.77 16.05 25.37
CA VAL A 182 15.24 17.25 26.05
C VAL A 182 15.57 18.52 25.26
N ARG A 183 16.82 18.66 24.80
CA ARG A 183 17.24 19.80 23.98
C ARG A 183 16.40 19.89 22.72
N ALA A 184 16.34 18.80 21.96
CA ALA A 184 15.65 18.77 20.68
C ALA A 184 14.15 19.03 20.83
N LEU A 185 13.52 18.52 21.90
CA LEU A 185 12.11 18.75 22.20
C LEU A 185 11.81 20.23 22.53
N VAL A 186 12.67 20.88 23.32
CA VAL A 186 12.54 22.31 23.61
C VAL A 186 12.75 23.15 22.35
N LEU A 187 13.74 22.78 21.52
CA LEU A 187 14.00 23.47 20.26
C LEU A 187 12.86 23.28 19.26
N LEU A 188 12.25 22.10 19.18
CA LEU A 188 11.09 21.83 18.35
C LEU A 188 9.93 22.80 18.65
N ASN A 189 9.78 23.21 19.91
CA ASN A 189 8.77 24.17 20.38
C ASN A 189 9.10 25.63 20.06
N SER A 190 10.30 25.96 19.54
CA SER A 190 10.73 27.34 19.26
C SER A 190 9.91 27.99 18.15
N GLU A 191 9.62 29.29 18.29
CA GLU A 191 9.04 30.12 17.21
C GLU A 191 10.08 30.47 16.14
N ASP A 192 11.37 30.48 16.51
CA ASP A 192 12.48 30.62 15.55
C ASP A 192 12.59 29.36 14.67
N PHE A 193 12.44 29.54 13.37
CA PHE A 193 12.44 28.47 12.37
C PHE A 193 13.74 27.66 12.36
N ILE A 194 14.90 28.31 12.53
CA ILE A 194 16.21 27.64 12.52
C ILE A 194 16.33 26.76 13.75
N CYS A 195 15.92 27.26 14.91
CA CYS A 195 15.93 26.49 16.16
C CYS A 195 14.99 25.28 16.07
N SER A 196 13.76 25.48 15.57
CA SER A 196 12.79 24.40 15.39
C SER A 196 13.29 23.33 14.40
N ASP A 197 13.93 23.73 13.30
CA ASP A 197 14.50 22.81 12.29
C ASP A 197 15.67 21.98 12.86
N VAL A 198 16.50 22.55 13.74
CA VAL A 198 17.55 21.80 14.47
C VAL A 198 16.93 20.75 15.39
N GLY A 199 15.91 21.12 16.16
CA GLY A 199 15.19 20.19 17.03
C GLY A 199 14.53 19.05 16.24
N TYR A 200 13.85 19.38 15.15
CA TYR A 200 13.23 18.43 14.24
C TYR A 200 14.24 17.48 13.59
N SER A 201 15.33 18.04 13.05
CA SER A 201 16.38 17.26 12.37
C SER A 201 16.98 16.23 13.31
N TRP A 202 17.36 16.64 14.53
CA TRP A 202 17.94 15.73 15.51
C TRP A 202 16.94 14.65 15.96
N LEU A 203 15.68 15.04 16.25
CA LEU A 203 14.62 14.08 16.60
C LEU A 203 14.26 13.14 15.46
N SER A 204 14.55 13.48 14.20
CA SER A 204 14.35 12.60 13.04
C SER A 204 15.57 11.72 12.75
N GLY A 205 16.59 11.73 13.62
CA GLY A 205 17.84 10.98 13.43
C GLY A 205 18.80 11.58 12.40
N LEU A 206 18.54 12.79 11.91
CA LEU A 206 19.44 13.48 10.98
C LEU A 206 20.61 14.13 11.71
N GLU A 207 21.74 14.24 11.00
CA GLU A 207 22.91 14.95 11.51
C GLU A 207 22.71 16.47 11.49
N ILE A 208 22.79 17.06 12.68
CA ILE A 208 22.82 18.51 12.86
C ILE A 208 24.23 19.05 12.66
N GLU A 209 24.30 20.30 12.20
CA GLU A 209 25.56 20.95 11.86
C GLU A 209 26.44 21.22 13.09
N ALA A 210 27.76 21.28 12.86
CA ALA A 210 28.73 21.47 13.92
C ALA A 210 28.49 22.76 14.73
N ASP A 211 28.04 23.83 14.07
CA ASP A 211 27.71 25.09 14.76
C ASP A 211 26.46 24.96 15.63
N ALA A 212 25.35 24.43 15.07
CA ALA A 212 24.13 24.15 15.82
C ALA A 212 24.39 23.23 17.04
N ARG A 213 25.18 22.17 16.85
CA ARG A 213 25.60 21.26 17.93
C ARG A 213 26.32 21.99 19.06
N ARG A 214 27.24 22.90 18.75
CA ARG A 214 27.98 23.70 19.74
C ARG A 214 27.07 24.72 20.43
N THR A 215 26.26 25.43 19.65
CA THR A 215 25.35 26.49 20.09
C THR A 215 24.32 25.97 21.10
N PHE A 216 23.71 24.81 20.83
CA PHE A 216 22.71 24.19 21.70
C PHE A 216 23.28 23.11 22.63
N ARG A 217 24.60 22.88 22.56
CA ARG A 217 25.36 21.98 23.45
C ARG A 217 24.89 20.52 23.39
N PHE A 218 24.56 20.04 22.19
CA PHE A 218 24.27 18.62 21.95
C PHE A 218 25.54 17.78 22.14
N LYS A 219 25.41 16.60 22.78
CA LYS A 219 26.54 15.68 22.92
C LYS A 219 26.88 15.00 21.61
N GLN A 220 25.88 14.63 20.82
CA GLN A 220 26.05 13.95 19.54
C GLN A 220 25.44 14.77 18.39
N ALA A 221 26.02 14.67 17.19
CA ALA A 221 25.49 15.34 16.01
C ALA A 221 24.25 14.64 15.42
N SER A 222 24.13 13.32 15.64
CA SER A 222 22.94 12.52 15.35
C SER A 222 22.92 11.34 16.32
N GLN A 223 21.77 10.67 16.41
CA GLN A 223 21.62 9.43 17.15
C GLN A 223 21.33 8.30 16.16
N THR A 224 22.24 7.33 16.06
CA THR A 224 22.14 6.22 15.10
C THR A 224 21.07 5.21 15.51
N ASN A 225 20.88 5.00 16.82
CA ASN A 225 19.88 4.08 17.32
C ASN A 225 18.55 4.81 17.59
N LEU A 226 17.67 4.85 16.58
CA LEU A 226 16.40 5.57 16.66
C LEU A 226 15.49 5.09 17.82
N SER A 227 15.60 3.82 18.21
CA SER A 227 14.86 3.28 19.35
C SER A 227 15.21 3.98 20.68
N GLU A 228 16.42 4.53 20.81
CA GLU A 228 16.83 5.30 21.99
C GLU A 228 16.20 6.70 22.02
N ILE A 229 15.93 7.29 20.86
CA ILE A 229 15.18 8.55 20.78
C ILE A 229 13.74 8.30 21.22
N VAL A 230 13.10 7.25 20.71
CA VAL A 230 11.74 6.84 21.11
C VAL A 230 11.68 6.54 22.61
N GLU A 231 12.68 5.85 23.16
CA GLU A 231 12.77 5.57 24.60
C GLU A 231 12.90 6.85 25.43
N GLY A 232 13.73 7.81 24.99
CA GLY A 232 13.89 9.09 25.65
C GLY A 232 12.62 9.96 25.56
N LEU A 233 11.95 9.98 24.41
CA LEU A 233 10.67 10.66 24.24
C LEU A 233 9.61 10.03 25.15
N SER A 234 9.41 8.72 25.09
CA SER A 234 8.43 8.03 25.93
C SER A 234 8.71 8.23 27.42
N TRP A 235 9.97 8.25 27.85
CA TRP A 235 10.32 8.60 29.23
C TRP A 235 9.87 10.01 29.60
N LEU A 236 10.22 11.02 28.80
CA LEU A 236 9.86 12.42 29.06
C LEU A 236 8.35 12.64 29.06
N LEU A 237 7.65 12.09 28.07
CA LEU A 237 6.21 12.16 27.93
C LEU A 237 5.50 11.48 29.10
N GLY A 238 6.02 10.32 29.54
CA GLY A 238 5.50 9.58 30.69
C GLY A 238 5.61 10.30 32.04
N LEU A 239 6.53 11.29 32.17
CA LEU A 239 6.62 12.13 33.38
C LEU A 239 5.40 13.06 33.51
N TYR A 240 4.81 13.47 32.39
CA TYR A 240 3.63 14.34 32.35
C TYR A 240 2.34 13.56 32.60
N SER A 241 2.05 12.58 31.73
CA SER A 241 0.80 11.80 31.76
C SER A 241 1.03 10.39 31.16
N PRO A 242 0.08 9.45 31.30
CA PRO A 242 0.06 8.25 30.48
C PRO A 242 -0.24 8.56 29.01
N TRP A 243 0.24 7.70 28.11
CA TRP A 243 0.09 7.87 26.66
C TRP A 243 -0.54 6.66 26.00
N ILE A 244 -1.27 6.88 24.92
CA ILE A 244 -1.66 5.83 23.97
C ILE A 244 -0.76 5.96 22.74
N LEU A 245 -0.07 4.87 22.37
CA LEU A 245 0.68 4.76 21.12
C LEU A 245 -0.11 3.88 20.17
N ALA A 246 -0.84 4.50 19.24
CA ALA A 246 -1.65 3.83 18.24
C ALA A 246 -0.87 3.63 16.93
N LEU A 247 -0.75 2.40 16.47
CA LEU A 247 -0.20 2.03 15.16
C LEU A 247 -1.37 1.58 14.28
N ASP A 248 -1.59 2.23 13.15
CA ASP A 248 -2.68 1.91 12.20
C ASP A 248 -2.11 1.55 10.81
N GLN A 249 -2.92 0.88 9.99
CA GLN A 249 -2.65 0.59 8.57
C GLN A 249 -1.40 -0.26 8.28
N LEU A 250 -1.14 -1.28 9.09
CA LEU A 250 -0.06 -2.27 8.85
C LEU A 250 -0.31 -3.22 7.66
N ASP A 251 -1.50 -3.17 7.07
CA ASP A 251 -2.05 -4.22 6.21
C ASP A 251 -1.35 -4.30 4.86
N ALA A 252 -1.03 -3.17 4.23
CA ALA A 252 -0.56 -3.10 2.85
C ALA A 252 0.71 -3.94 2.61
N ILE A 253 1.72 -3.83 3.49
CA ILE A 253 2.99 -4.57 3.33
C ILE A 253 2.82 -6.07 3.58
N VAL A 254 1.93 -6.45 4.49
CA VAL A 254 1.67 -7.86 4.83
C VAL A 254 0.87 -8.54 3.73
N SER A 255 -0.16 -7.87 3.21
CA SER A 255 -0.91 -8.33 2.03
C SER A 255 -0.01 -8.48 0.80
N GLN A 256 0.88 -7.51 0.55
CA GLN A 256 1.84 -7.58 -0.56
C GLN A 256 2.78 -8.78 -0.41
N HIS A 257 3.36 -9.01 0.78
CA HIS A 257 4.25 -10.14 1.02
C HIS A 257 3.55 -11.48 0.76
N HIS A 258 2.34 -11.65 1.31
CA HIS A 258 1.56 -12.87 1.18
C HIS A 258 1.13 -13.14 -0.28
N TYR A 259 0.78 -12.08 -1.03
CA TYR A 259 0.51 -12.20 -2.46
C TYR A 259 1.76 -12.63 -3.24
N ALA A 260 2.89 -11.97 -2.98
CA ALA A 260 4.15 -12.31 -3.62
C ALA A 260 4.56 -13.76 -3.36
N THR A 261 4.31 -14.32 -2.16
CA THR A 261 4.63 -15.72 -1.85
C THR A 261 3.74 -16.74 -2.57
N GLN A 262 2.53 -16.35 -3.00
CA GLN A 262 1.64 -17.23 -3.77
C GLN A 262 2.05 -17.36 -5.24
N VAL A 263 2.79 -16.38 -5.76
CA VAL A 263 3.37 -16.40 -7.10
C VAL A 263 4.71 -17.15 -7.03
N ALA A 264 4.64 -18.48 -7.04
CA ALA A 264 5.79 -19.36 -6.82
C ALA A 264 6.90 -19.18 -7.86
N THR A 265 8.09 -18.77 -7.39
CA THR A 265 9.39 -18.93 -8.09
C THR A 265 10.35 -19.66 -7.16
N ASP A 266 11.25 -20.48 -7.71
CA ASP A 266 12.18 -21.33 -6.94
C ASP A 266 13.15 -20.55 -6.03
N SER A 267 13.30 -19.24 -6.23
CA SER A 267 14.07 -18.33 -5.39
C SER A 267 13.23 -17.15 -4.89
N MET A 268 13.55 -16.65 -3.69
CA MET A 268 12.89 -15.47 -3.15
C MET A 268 13.26 -14.25 -3.99
N SER A 269 12.27 -13.58 -4.58
CA SER A 269 12.50 -12.33 -5.31
C SER A 269 13.04 -11.24 -4.38
N ALA A 270 13.76 -10.24 -4.93
CA ALA A 270 14.27 -9.12 -4.15
C ALA A 270 13.14 -8.39 -3.38
N GLU A 271 11.94 -8.31 -3.98
CA GLU A 271 10.75 -7.74 -3.34
C GLU A 271 10.27 -8.59 -2.14
N GLN A 272 10.25 -9.92 -2.27
CA GLN A 272 9.90 -10.83 -1.18
C GLN A 272 10.91 -10.74 -0.03
N GLN A 273 12.21 -10.61 -0.32
CA GLN A 273 13.24 -10.46 0.71
C GLN A 273 13.08 -9.15 1.48
N VAL A 274 12.89 -8.03 0.79
CA VAL A 274 12.70 -6.71 1.43
C VAL A 274 11.40 -6.67 2.23
N SER A 275 10.28 -7.15 1.67
CA SER A 275 9.01 -7.20 2.40
C SER A 275 9.06 -8.09 3.64
N LYS A 276 9.74 -9.25 3.57
CA LYS A 276 9.97 -10.11 4.73
C LYS A 276 10.79 -9.42 5.81
N ALA A 277 11.89 -8.77 5.43
CA ALA A 277 12.74 -8.03 6.37
C ALA A 277 11.97 -6.88 7.06
N ILE A 278 11.06 -6.21 6.34
CA ILE A 278 10.17 -5.19 6.92
C ILE A 278 9.22 -5.84 7.93
N ILE A 279 8.58 -6.96 7.60
CA ILE A 279 7.66 -7.69 8.49
C ILE A 279 8.37 -8.17 9.77
N GLU A 280 9.56 -8.76 9.64
CA GLU A 280 10.40 -9.15 10.78
C GLU A 280 10.79 -7.94 11.63
N GLY A 281 11.14 -6.82 10.98
CA GLY A 281 11.43 -5.54 11.65
C GLY A 281 10.24 -4.97 12.42
N ILE A 282 9.03 -5.06 11.87
CA ILE A 282 7.77 -4.69 12.55
C ILE A 282 7.56 -5.60 13.77
N GLY A 283 7.68 -6.92 13.58
CA GLY A 283 7.57 -7.90 14.65
C GLY A 283 8.50 -7.59 15.81
N GLY A 284 9.81 -7.53 15.54
CA GLY A 284 10.83 -7.22 16.56
C GLY A 284 10.66 -5.84 17.20
N GLY A 285 10.24 -4.84 16.42
CA GLY A 285 9.96 -3.49 16.90
C GLY A 285 8.79 -3.44 17.89
N LEU A 286 7.66 -4.05 17.53
CA LEU A 286 6.48 -4.18 18.38
C LEU A 286 6.80 -4.96 19.67
N MET A 287 7.63 -6.00 19.63
CA MET A 287 8.10 -6.70 20.84
C MET A 287 8.86 -5.75 21.77
N ALA A 288 9.78 -4.96 21.19
CA ALA A 288 10.67 -4.09 21.92
C ALA A 288 9.95 -2.84 22.48
N LEU A 289 8.85 -2.38 21.86
CA LEU A 289 8.11 -1.20 22.30
C LEU A 289 7.73 -1.25 23.78
N ARG A 290 7.31 -2.42 24.30
CA ARG A 290 6.92 -2.54 25.71
C ARG A 290 8.08 -2.25 26.66
N ASP A 291 9.29 -2.67 26.30
CA ASP A 291 10.49 -2.48 27.12
C ASP A 291 11.13 -1.10 26.88
N LYS A 292 10.88 -0.49 25.71
CA LYS A 292 11.37 0.84 25.31
C LYS A 292 10.45 1.99 25.71
N THR A 293 9.20 1.73 26.04
CA THR A 293 8.25 2.79 26.43
C THR A 293 7.97 2.76 27.93
N ARG A 294 7.53 3.90 28.47
CA ARG A 294 7.09 4.06 29.86
C ARG A 294 5.71 4.66 29.90
N ARG A 295 4.85 4.14 30.78
CA ARG A 295 3.46 4.61 30.97
C ARG A 295 2.72 4.80 29.64
N THR A 296 2.99 3.93 28.66
CA THR A 296 2.48 4.02 27.29
C THR A 296 1.72 2.74 26.95
N LEU A 297 0.45 2.85 26.59
CA LEU A 297 -0.35 1.74 26.10
C LEU A 297 -0.21 1.64 24.58
N THR A 298 0.35 0.54 24.07
CA THR A 298 0.41 0.27 22.63
C THR A 298 -0.92 -0.30 22.14
N VAL A 299 -1.49 0.29 21.08
CA VAL A 299 -2.69 -0.18 20.39
C VAL A 299 -2.34 -0.38 18.93
N VAL A 300 -2.52 -1.59 18.40
CA VAL A 300 -2.25 -1.91 17.00
C VAL A 300 -3.58 -2.18 16.29
N SER A 301 -3.84 -1.46 15.22
CA SER A 301 -5.01 -1.62 14.35
C SER A 301 -4.58 -2.27 13.04
N CYS A 302 -5.22 -3.40 12.69
CA CYS A 302 -4.94 -4.13 11.45
C CYS A 302 -6.12 -5.05 11.06
N LEU A 303 -6.05 -5.64 9.86
CA LEU A 303 -6.90 -6.75 9.46
C LEU A 303 -6.57 -7.99 10.29
N ARG A 304 -7.57 -8.86 10.48
CA ARG A 304 -7.39 -10.11 11.21
C ARG A 304 -6.31 -11.00 10.59
N VAL A 305 -6.34 -11.10 9.25
CA VAL A 305 -5.36 -11.87 8.47
C VAL A 305 -3.94 -11.31 8.66
N THR A 306 -3.78 -9.99 8.69
CA THR A 306 -2.50 -9.33 8.96
C THR A 306 -1.93 -9.74 10.31
N TRP A 307 -2.76 -9.74 11.36
CA TRP A 307 -2.34 -10.16 12.70
C TRP A 307 -1.99 -11.65 12.74
N GLU A 308 -2.73 -12.50 12.04
CA GLU A 308 -2.46 -13.94 11.93
C GLU A 308 -1.12 -14.22 11.25
N ILE A 309 -0.79 -13.51 10.17
CA ILE A 309 0.49 -13.62 9.46
C ILE A 309 1.64 -13.16 10.35
N LEU A 310 1.54 -11.96 10.95
CA LEU A 310 2.55 -11.46 11.89
C LEU A 310 2.77 -12.45 13.05
N SER A 311 1.70 -13.04 13.54
CA SER A 311 1.71 -14.04 14.62
C SER A 311 2.36 -15.39 14.24
N ARG A 312 2.48 -15.71 12.96
CA ARG A 312 3.12 -16.94 12.46
C ARG A 312 4.60 -16.71 12.15
N GLU A 313 4.91 -15.58 11.54
CA GLU A 313 6.27 -15.21 11.13
C GLU A 313 7.15 -14.78 12.31
N VAL A 314 6.55 -14.26 13.39
CA VAL A 314 7.28 -13.73 14.56
C VAL A 314 7.27 -14.74 15.73
N VAL A 315 8.36 -14.76 16.49
CA VAL A 315 8.60 -15.65 17.65
C VAL A 315 7.47 -15.57 18.68
N GLN A 316 7.12 -16.70 19.32
CA GLN A 316 6.00 -16.81 20.26
C GLN A 316 5.97 -15.75 21.39
N SER A 317 7.13 -15.29 21.87
CA SER A 317 7.24 -14.24 22.89
C SER A 317 6.65 -12.88 22.46
N PHE A 318 6.39 -12.68 21.17
CA PHE A 318 5.65 -11.54 20.62
C PHE A 318 4.20 -11.52 21.08
N LYS A 319 3.50 -12.65 21.02
CA LYS A 319 2.08 -12.76 21.39
C LYS A 319 1.86 -12.44 22.87
N ASP A 320 2.80 -12.85 23.72
CA ASP A 320 2.74 -12.63 25.17
C ASP A 320 2.85 -11.15 25.57
N ARG A 321 3.17 -10.24 24.62
CA ARG A 321 3.20 -8.78 24.84
C ARG A 321 1.87 -8.09 24.55
N PHE A 322 0.90 -8.80 23.99
CA PHE A 322 -0.42 -8.28 23.66
C PHE A 322 -1.53 -9.06 24.38
N ARG A 323 -2.65 -8.38 24.63
CA ARG A 323 -3.89 -9.00 25.11
C ARG A 323 -4.58 -9.72 23.95
N ARG A 324 -5.65 -10.47 24.29
CA ARG A 324 -6.54 -11.06 23.29
C ARG A 324 -7.05 -9.99 22.32
N GLU A 325 -7.06 -10.35 21.04
CA GLU A 325 -7.57 -9.51 19.94
C GLU A 325 -8.99 -9.01 20.21
N LEU A 326 -9.19 -7.70 20.06
CA LEU A 326 -10.49 -7.04 20.04
C LEU A 326 -10.98 -7.02 18.59
N VAL A 327 -12.02 -7.79 18.30
CA VAL A 327 -12.54 -7.95 16.94
C VAL A 327 -13.73 -7.03 16.71
N LEU A 328 -13.59 -6.06 15.81
CA LEU A 328 -14.68 -5.15 15.43
C LEU A 328 -15.68 -5.87 14.53
N MET A 329 -16.90 -6.01 15.04
CA MET A 329 -17.99 -6.75 14.40
C MET A 329 -18.84 -5.85 13.50
N PRO A 330 -19.55 -6.41 12.50
CA PRO A 330 -20.52 -5.65 11.71
C PRO A 330 -21.69 -5.11 12.52
N ILE A 331 -22.37 -4.10 11.99
CA ILE A 331 -23.50 -3.47 12.67
C ILE A 331 -24.73 -4.37 12.49
N SER A 332 -25.23 -4.92 13.59
CA SER A 332 -26.42 -5.79 13.62
C SER A 332 -27.64 -5.13 14.26
N GLN A 333 -27.48 -3.94 14.85
CA GLN A 333 -28.56 -3.24 15.54
C GLN A 333 -29.12 -2.13 14.65
N HIS A 334 -30.44 -2.13 14.46
CA HIS A 334 -31.18 -1.12 13.71
C HIS A 334 -30.87 0.30 14.22
N ASP A 335 -30.99 0.54 15.53
CA ASP A 335 -30.77 1.85 16.15
C ASP A 335 -29.37 2.44 15.86
N MET A 336 -28.34 1.59 15.71
CA MET A 336 -26.99 2.04 15.37
C MET A 336 -26.89 2.52 13.93
N ILE A 337 -27.57 1.84 12.99
CA ILE A 337 -27.64 2.25 11.58
C ILE A 337 -28.45 3.54 11.45
N GLU A 338 -29.56 3.63 12.18
CA GLU A 338 -30.37 4.85 12.23
C GLU A 338 -29.53 6.05 12.68
N GLN A 339 -28.79 5.92 13.79
CA GLN A 339 -27.92 6.99 14.28
C GLN A 339 -26.79 7.34 13.31
N LEU A 340 -26.19 6.34 12.64
CA LEU A 340 -25.12 6.55 11.65
C LEU A 340 -25.58 7.44 10.48
N ILE A 341 -26.82 7.23 10.02
CA ILE A 341 -27.43 7.97 8.90
C ILE A 341 -28.00 9.31 9.39
N ALA A 342 -28.78 9.30 10.47
CA ALA A 342 -29.48 10.47 10.98
C ALA A 342 -28.52 11.59 11.39
N ARG A 343 -27.37 11.27 12.01
CA ARG A 343 -26.37 12.29 12.40
C ARG A 343 -25.81 13.08 11.21
N ARG A 344 -25.84 12.52 9.99
CA ARG A 344 -25.37 13.18 8.76
C ARG A 344 -26.44 14.02 8.08
N LEU A 345 -27.70 13.59 8.16
CA LEU A 345 -28.83 14.24 7.51
C LEU A 345 -29.45 15.35 8.35
N GLN A 346 -29.49 15.16 9.67
CA GLN A 346 -30.18 16.09 10.57
C GLN A 346 -29.62 17.53 10.51
N PRO A 347 -28.29 17.77 10.52
CA PRO A 347 -27.76 19.13 10.45
C PRO A 347 -28.13 19.85 9.14
N VAL A 348 -28.03 19.15 8.01
CA VAL A 348 -28.30 19.74 6.69
C VAL A 348 -29.80 20.00 6.46
N TYR A 349 -30.68 19.12 6.95
CA TYR A 349 -32.12 19.37 6.88
C TYR A 349 -32.56 20.50 7.82
N GLN A 350 -31.99 20.60 9.02
CA GLN A 350 -32.25 21.71 9.92
C GLN A 350 -31.81 23.04 9.31
N GLN A 351 -30.61 23.09 8.71
CA GLN A 351 -30.08 24.29 8.07
C GLN A 351 -30.93 24.73 6.86
N ALA A 352 -31.47 23.77 6.10
CA ALA A 352 -32.35 24.03 4.96
C ALA A 352 -33.82 24.26 5.35
N GLY A 353 -34.18 24.17 6.64
CA GLY A 353 -35.57 24.28 7.11
C GLY A 353 -36.48 23.15 6.63
N VAL A 354 -35.92 22.02 6.23
CA VAL A 354 -36.64 20.84 5.74
C VAL A 354 -37.06 19.97 6.93
N GLN A 355 -38.35 19.61 7.00
CA GLN A 355 -38.89 18.66 7.97
C GLN A 355 -39.06 17.30 7.28
N PRO A 356 -38.11 16.35 7.43
CA PRO A 356 -38.22 15.04 6.80
C PRO A 356 -39.32 14.19 7.47
N PRO A 357 -39.97 13.25 6.75
CA PRO A 357 -40.98 12.36 7.31
C PRO A 357 -40.48 11.46 8.46
N TYR A 358 -39.19 11.10 8.43
CA TYR A 358 -38.49 10.32 9.44
C TYR A 358 -36.99 10.66 9.42
N LEU A 359 -36.25 10.31 10.46
CA LEU A 359 -34.88 10.81 10.72
C LEU A 359 -33.86 10.45 9.63
N THR A 360 -34.07 9.35 8.92
CA THR A 360 -33.17 8.83 7.90
C THR A 360 -33.64 9.08 6.47
N TRP A 361 -34.72 9.84 6.24
CA TRP A 361 -35.23 10.09 4.88
C TRP A 361 -34.13 10.66 3.97
N PRO A 362 -33.91 10.13 2.74
CA PRO A 362 -34.77 9.21 1.99
C PRO A 362 -34.49 7.69 2.18
N PHE A 363 -33.75 7.28 3.21
CA PHE A 363 -33.46 5.88 3.53
C PHE A 363 -34.55 5.29 4.41
N HIS A 364 -35.46 4.51 3.82
CA HIS A 364 -36.64 3.96 4.49
C HIS A 364 -36.24 3.01 5.63
N PRO A 365 -37.01 2.87 6.73
CA PRO A 365 -36.71 1.94 7.83
C PRO A 365 -36.41 0.49 7.37
N ASP A 366 -37.05 0.02 6.30
CA ASP A 366 -36.77 -1.30 5.72
C ASP A 366 -35.33 -1.44 5.20
N PHE A 367 -34.72 -0.36 4.69
CA PHE A 367 -33.31 -0.35 4.28
C PHE A 367 -32.39 -0.56 5.48
N LEU A 368 -32.73 0.05 6.62
CA LEU A 368 -31.95 -0.07 7.84
C LEU A 368 -32.05 -1.50 8.40
N GLN A 369 -33.25 -2.09 8.37
CA GLN A 369 -33.47 -3.48 8.77
C GLN A 369 -32.72 -4.45 7.84
N ASP A 370 -32.81 -4.27 6.51
CA ASP A 370 -32.09 -5.10 5.52
C ASP A 370 -30.57 -5.00 5.71
N ALA A 371 -30.04 -3.82 6.02
CA ALA A 371 -28.62 -3.63 6.32
C ALA A 371 -28.19 -4.32 7.62
N ALA A 372 -29.02 -4.28 8.67
CA ALA A 372 -28.77 -4.97 9.94
C ALA A 372 -28.82 -6.49 9.79
N ASP A 373 -29.84 -7.02 9.11
CA ASP A 373 -30.02 -8.46 8.87
C ASP A 373 -28.89 -9.05 8.03
N LYS A 374 -28.39 -8.28 7.05
CA LYS A 374 -27.23 -8.66 6.22
C LYS A 374 -25.88 -8.40 6.90
N GLY A 375 -25.86 -7.87 8.13
CA GLY A 375 -24.65 -7.58 8.89
C GLY A 375 -23.69 -6.67 8.14
N LYS A 376 -24.16 -5.53 7.63
CA LYS A 376 -23.33 -4.59 6.86
C LYS A 376 -22.35 -3.81 7.74
N LEU A 377 -21.21 -3.47 7.16
CA LEU A 377 -20.22 -2.58 7.78
C LEU A 377 -20.63 -1.11 7.62
N ALA A 378 -20.21 -0.25 8.55
CA ALA A 378 -20.46 1.20 8.48
C ALA A 378 -20.07 1.79 7.11
N ARG A 379 -18.90 1.42 6.58
CA ARG A 379 -18.43 1.86 5.26
C ARG A 379 -19.40 1.50 4.14
N GLN A 380 -19.90 0.26 4.13
CA GLN A 380 -20.81 -0.22 3.09
C GLN A 380 -22.15 0.51 3.13
N ILE A 381 -22.67 0.78 4.33
CA ILE A 381 -23.89 1.57 4.53
C ILE A 381 -23.71 2.98 3.97
N LEU A 382 -22.62 3.66 4.33
CA LEU A 382 -22.33 5.02 3.86
C LEU A 382 -22.11 5.08 2.34
N GLN A 383 -21.40 4.12 1.76
CA GLN A 383 -21.24 4.00 0.29
C GLN A 383 -22.59 3.87 -0.40
N ARG A 384 -23.48 3.02 0.12
CA ARG A 384 -24.82 2.84 -0.46
C ARG A 384 -25.68 4.09 -0.33
N CYS A 385 -25.55 4.82 0.79
CA CYS A 385 -26.20 6.12 0.98
C CYS A 385 -25.69 7.17 -0.01
N ASP A 386 -24.38 7.25 -0.23
CA ASP A 386 -23.77 8.19 -1.19
C ASP A 386 -24.19 7.88 -2.63
N GLN A 387 -24.19 6.60 -3.02
CA GLN A 387 -24.66 6.15 -4.33
C GLN A 387 -26.13 6.56 -4.57
N HIS A 388 -26.98 6.41 -3.56
CA HIS A 388 -28.38 6.83 -3.64
C HIS A 388 -28.53 8.35 -3.71
N ARG A 389 -27.71 9.09 -2.93
CA ARG A 389 -27.64 10.56 -2.99
C ARG A 389 -27.31 11.00 -4.41
N GLN A 390 -26.26 10.45 -5.03
CA GLN A 390 -25.86 10.77 -6.40
C GLN A 390 -26.96 10.45 -7.42
N HIS A 391 -27.63 9.32 -7.27
CA HIS A 391 -28.77 8.95 -8.12
C HIS A 391 -29.91 9.99 -8.05
N CYS A 392 -30.31 10.38 -6.83
CA CYS A 392 -31.35 11.40 -6.64
C CYS A 392 -30.96 12.76 -7.25
N LEU A 393 -29.69 13.17 -7.10
CA LEU A 393 -29.18 14.42 -7.67
C LEU A 393 -29.13 14.37 -9.21
N GLY A 394 -28.71 13.24 -9.79
CA GLY A 394 -28.67 13.05 -11.25
C GLY A 394 -30.06 13.00 -11.88
N ALA A 395 -31.04 12.41 -11.19
CA ALA A 395 -32.44 12.37 -11.63
C ALA A 395 -33.21 13.67 -11.32
N ASN A 396 -32.61 14.60 -10.57
CA ASN A 396 -33.28 15.78 -10.01
C ASN A 396 -34.61 15.45 -9.28
N GLN A 397 -34.64 14.30 -8.62
CA GLN A 397 -35.81 13.75 -7.93
C GLN A 397 -35.36 12.95 -6.71
N ILE A 398 -36.03 13.11 -5.56
CA ILE A 398 -35.77 12.30 -4.36
C ILE A 398 -36.71 11.10 -4.35
N THR A 399 -36.12 9.90 -4.41
CA THR A 399 -36.82 8.61 -4.27
C THR A 399 -36.39 7.93 -2.97
N GLU A 400 -37.28 7.12 -2.38
CA GLU A 400 -36.93 6.37 -1.17
C GLU A 400 -36.20 5.08 -1.49
N LEU A 401 -35.13 4.79 -0.74
CA LEU A 401 -34.40 3.53 -0.83
C LEU A 401 -34.93 2.55 0.22
N LYS A 402 -35.34 1.35 -0.19
CA LYS A 402 -35.95 0.35 0.71
C LYS A 402 -35.11 -0.89 0.94
N ALA A 403 -34.17 -1.21 0.05
CA ALA A 403 -33.32 -2.38 0.21
C ALA A 403 -31.87 -2.09 -0.20
N PHE A 404 -30.92 -2.80 0.41
CA PHE A 404 -29.50 -2.64 0.10
C PHE A 404 -29.15 -3.10 -1.33
N SER A 405 -29.89 -4.09 -1.83
CA SER A 405 -29.69 -4.73 -3.14
C SER A 405 -30.47 -4.08 -4.30
N GLU A 406 -31.19 -3.00 -4.03
CA GLU A 406 -31.97 -2.30 -5.06
C GLU A 406 -31.01 -1.59 -6.03
N GLU A 407 -30.95 -2.00 -7.30
CA GLU A 407 -30.11 -1.34 -8.30
C GLU A 407 -30.78 -0.06 -8.83
N PRO A 408 -30.02 1.03 -9.06
CA PRO A 408 -30.58 2.23 -9.65
C PRO A 408 -31.03 1.92 -11.09
N ASN A 409 -32.33 2.06 -11.36
CA ASN A 409 -32.85 2.00 -12.73
C ASN A 409 -32.19 3.08 -13.59
N GLY A 410 -31.28 2.67 -14.47
CA GLY A 410 -30.53 3.54 -15.36
C GLY A 410 -31.43 4.14 -16.43
N ASN A 411 -31.95 5.34 -16.18
CA ASN A 411 -32.59 6.16 -17.21
C ASN A 411 -31.82 7.48 -17.39
N GLY A 412 -31.16 7.59 -18.55
CA GLY A 412 -30.91 8.82 -19.32
C GLY A 412 -30.30 10.02 -18.59
N LEU A 413 -28.98 10.01 -18.35
CA LEU A 413 -28.24 11.25 -18.13
C LEU A 413 -28.10 12.01 -19.46
N VAL A 414 -28.58 13.25 -19.50
CA VAL A 414 -28.31 14.19 -20.60
C VAL A 414 -26.81 14.51 -20.62
N PRO A 415 -26.12 14.45 -21.78
CA PRO A 415 -24.70 14.80 -21.85
C PRO A 415 -24.47 16.25 -21.38
N PRO A 416 -23.56 16.50 -20.43
CA PRO A 416 -23.28 17.86 -19.95
C PRO A 416 -22.58 18.70 -21.04
N ASP A 417 -22.84 20.02 -21.05
CA ASP A 417 -22.07 20.95 -21.88
C ASP A 417 -20.66 21.15 -21.30
N LEU A 418 -19.69 20.41 -21.85
CA LEU A 418 -18.28 20.47 -21.44
C LEU A 418 -17.53 21.68 -22.02
N GLN A 419 -18.06 22.36 -23.05
CA GLN A 419 -17.37 23.48 -23.71
C GLN A 419 -17.29 24.73 -22.84
N ALA A 420 -18.24 24.89 -21.91
CA ALA A 420 -18.18 25.94 -20.90
C ALA A 420 -16.97 25.75 -19.96
N LEU A 421 -16.68 24.50 -19.58
CA LEU A 421 -15.51 24.17 -18.75
C LEU A 421 -14.20 24.28 -19.53
N ASP A 422 -14.17 23.89 -20.80
CA ASP A 422 -12.99 24.12 -21.67
C ASP A 422 -12.59 25.60 -21.72
N ARG A 423 -13.57 26.50 -21.89
CA ARG A 423 -13.33 27.96 -21.87
C ARG A 423 -12.91 28.47 -20.50
N ALA A 424 -13.55 27.98 -19.43
CA ALA A 424 -13.19 28.36 -18.06
C ALA A 424 -11.78 27.89 -17.69
N PHE A 425 -11.37 26.71 -18.17
CA PHE A 425 -10.03 26.16 -17.98
C PHE A 425 -8.98 26.98 -18.72
N ALA A 426 -9.19 27.27 -20.00
CA ALA A 426 -8.28 28.12 -20.77
C ALA A 426 -8.12 29.53 -20.17
N ALA A 427 -9.23 30.11 -19.68
CA ALA A 427 -9.20 31.41 -19.00
C ALA A 427 -8.42 31.34 -17.67
N ALA A 428 -8.63 30.28 -16.88
CA ALA A 428 -7.91 30.06 -15.62
C ALA A 428 -6.40 29.88 -15.84
N GLN A 429 -5.98 29.15 -16.88
CA GLN A 429 -4.56 28.99 -17.24
C GLN A 429 -3.89 30.34 -17.57
N GLN A 430 -4.59 31.24 -18.26
CA GLN A 430 -4.07 32.56 -18.61
C GLN A 430 -3.99 33.51 -17.40
N GLN A 431 -4.84 33.31 -16.40
CA GLN A 431 -4.90 34.14 -15.19
C GLN A 431 -4.00 33.62 -14.05
N ALA A 432 -3.44 32.42 -14.19
CA ALA A 432 -2.62 31.80 -13.16
C ALA A 432 -1.32 32.58 -12.91
N ASP A 433 -1.16 33.08 -11.67
CA ASP A 433 0.09 33.68 -11.20
C ASP A 433 1.04 32.60 -10.69
N LEU A 434 2.14 32.41 -11.41
CA LEU A 434 3.15 31.42 -11.05
C LEU A 434 4.10 31.91 -9.94
N GLY A 435 4.20 33.22 -9.68
CA GLY A 435 5.17 33.76 -8.72
C GLY A 435 5.09 33.09 -7.34
N SER A 436 3.86 32.84 -6.89
CA SER A 436 3.56 32.11 -5.64
C SER A 436 3.96 30.62 -5.65
N ALA A 437 3.96 29.97 -6.82
CA ALA A 437 4.37 28.57 -6.97
C ALA A 437 5.90 28.38 -6.97
N HIS A 438 6.67 29.45 -7.21
CA HIS A 438 8.13 29.45 -7.09
C HIS A 438 8.61 29.93 -5.71
N ASP A 439 7.74 30.51 -4.89
CA ASP A 439 8.08 30.98 -3.56
C ASP A 439 8.24 29.79 -2.60
N GLU A 440 9.46 29.59 -2.10
CA GLU A 440 9.72 28.55 -1.12
C GLU A 440 8.84 28.71 0.13
N GLN A 441 8.55 29.92 0.61
CA GLN A 441 7.74 30.11 1.81
C GLN A 441 6.27 29.68 1.63
N GLN A 442 5.81 29.59 0.39
CA GLN A 442 4.45 29.20 0.03
C GLN A 442 4.36 27.81 -0.59
N GLU A 443 5.44 27.00 -0.56
CA GLU A 443 5.48 25.68 -1.20
C GLU A 443 4.33 24.76 -0.74
N ASP A 444 3.99 24.79 0.54
CA ASP A 444 2.94 23.93 1.12
C ASP A 444 1.54 24.47 0.86
N THR A 445 1.36 25.80 0.93
CA THR A 445 0.07 26.47 0.81
C THR A 445 -0.38 26.68 -0.64
N VAL A 446 0.53 26.68 -1.61
CA VAL A 446 0.22 26.90 -3.03
C VAL A 446 0.47 25.63 -3.81
N LEU A 447 1.74 25.29 -4.07
CA LEU A 447 2.09 24.13 -4.89
C LEU A 447 1.61 22.82 -4.23
N GLY A 448 1.71 22.71 -2.91
CA GLY A 448 1.18 21.58 -2.14
C GLY A 448 -0.32 21.37 -2.33
N GLN A 449 -1.13 22.43 -2.27
CA GLN A 449 -2.57 22.36 -2.52
C GLN A 449 -2.91 22.02 -3.98
N TRP A 450 -2.10 22.49 -4.93
CA TRP A 450 -2.26 22.11 -6.33
C TRP A 450 -1.96 20.62 -6.54
N LEU A 451 -0.96 20.07 -5.86
CA LEU A 451 -0.66 18.63 -5.89
C LEU A 451 -1.74 17.77 -5.23
N GLN A 452 -2.40 18.27 -4.18
CA GLN A 452 -3.59 17.65 -3.61
C GLN A 452 -4.70 17.52 -4.64
N THR A 453 -5.05 18.63 -5.31
CA THR A 453 -6.02 18.61 -6.40
C THR A 453 -5.56 17.70 -7.53
N ALA A 454 -4.28 17.69 -7.89
CA ALA A 454 -3.76 16.82 -8.94
C ALA A 454 -3.97 15.34 -8.61
N GLY A 455 -3.75 14.91 -7.36
CA GLY A 455 -4.02 13.55 -6.91
C GLY A 455 -5.49 13.15 -7.02
N GLU A 456 -6.40 14.04 -6.62
CA GLU A 456 -7.86 13.85 -6.76
C GLU A 456 -8.28 13.77 -8.24
N CYS A 457 -7.82 14.72 -9.06
CA CYS A 457 -8.08 14.73 -10.50
C CYS A 457 -7.56 13.45 -11.15
N LEU A 458 -6.36 12.99 -10.80
CA LEU A 458 -5.75 11.81 -11.38
C LEU A 458 -6.61 10.55 -11.20
N VAL A 459 -7.26 10.38 -10.04
CA VAL A 459 -8.21 9.28 -9.81
C VAL A 459 -9.47 9.44 -10.66
N LEU A 460 -10.04 10.65 -10.72
CA LEU A 460 -11.24 10.93 -11.50
C LEU A 460 -11.03 10.74 -13.01
N GLU A 461 -9.83 11.07 -13.51
CA GLU A 461 -9.43 10.89 -14.91
C GLU A 461 -9.24 9.43 -15.33
N ASN A 462 -9.08 8.51 -14.37
CA ASN A 462 -8.74 7.11 -14.61
C ASN A 462 -9.68 6.18 -13.83
N PRO A 463 -10.95 6.04 -14.25
CA PRO A 463 -11.89 5.14 -13.59
C PRO A 463 -11.38 3.70 -13.61
N THR A 464 -11.42 3.05 -12.45
CA THR A 464 -11.01 1.66 -12.25
C THR A 464 -12.20 0.71 -12.26
N ALA A 465 -11.96 -0.59 -12.40
CA ALA A 465 -13.00 -1.61 -12.26
C ALA A 465 -13.54 -1.65 -10.81
N ASP A 466 -14.77 -2.13 -10.61
CA ASP A 466 -15.43 -2.19 -9.30
C ASP A 466 -14.65 -3.01 -8.24
N ALA A 467 -13.77 -3.92 -8.68
CA ALA A 467 -12.89 -4.70 -7.81
C ALA A 467 -11.66 -3.92 -7.29
N ILE A 468 -11.41 -2.71 -7.79
CA ILE A 468 -10.28 -1.86 -7.42
C ILE A 468 -10.81 -0.57 -6.80
N ASP A 469 -10.63 -0.45 -5.48
CA ASP A 469 -10.95 0.80 -4.78
C ASP A 469 -9.83 1.81 -4.99
N THR A 470 -10.20 3.07 -5.20
CA THR A 470 -9.26 4.20 -5.26
C THR A 470 -9.45 5.13 -4.08
N GLN A 471 -8.36 5.61 -3.50
CA GLN A 471 -8.39 6.59 -2.40
C GLN A 471 -7.30 7.64 -2.61
N VAL A 472 -7.60 8.87 -2.21
CA VAL A 472 -6.63 9.97 -2.17
C VAL A 472 -6.54 10.49 -0.74
N GLU A 473 -5.35 10.38 -0.18
CA GLU A 473 -5.01 10.91 1.13
C GLU A 473 -4.22 12.20 0.95
N VAL A 474 -4.72 13.29 1.51
CA VAL A 474 -4.12 14.65 1.41
C VAL A 474 -3.69 15.20 2.75
N ASP A 475 -3.85 14.37 3.79
CA ASP A 475 -4.06 14.77 5.16
C ASP A 475 -3.13 13.95 6.05
N PHE A 476 -1.87 14.40 6.13
CA PHE A 476 -0.79 13.70 6.81
C PHE A 476 -0.50 14.33 8.17
N PRO A 477 -0.15 13.55 9.20
CA PRO A 477 0.26 14.10 10.50
C PRO A 477 1.49 15.01 10.39
N GLY A 478 1.59 16.06 11.20
CA GLY A 478 2.78 16.94 11.27
C GLY A 478 2.52 18.44 11.46
N GLY A 479 1.23 18.83 11.58
CA GLY A 479 0.81 20.24 11.66
C GLY A 479 0.79 20.96 10.31
N LYS A 480 0.06 22.09 10.22
CA LYS A 480 -0.22 22.81 8.96
C LYS A 480 1.01 23.30 8.19
N ASN A 481 2.11 23.59 8.90
CA ASN A 481 3.30 24.21 8.33
C ASN A 481 4.44 23.22 8.02
N TYR A 482 4.19 21.92 8.21
CA TYR A 482 5.16 20.86 7.90
C TYR A 482 4.45 19.56 7.53
N PRO A 483 3.65 19.54 6.44
CA PRO A 483 3.03 18.30 5.98
C PRO A 483 4.14 17.31 5.60
N GLN A 484 3.91 16.00 5.78
CA GLN A 484 4.89 14.95 5.43
C GLN A 484 4.89 14.59 3.95
N LEU A 485 3.70 14.63 3.34
CA LEU A 485 3.43 14.52 1.91
C LEU A 485 2.31 15.52 1.58
N HIS A 486 2.11 15.83 0.30
CA HIS A 486 0.97 16.65 -0.12
C HIS A 486 -0.20 15.78 -0.56
N ALA A 487 0.07 14.66 -1.24
CA ALA A 487 -0.96 13.68 -1.58
C ALA A 487 -0.39 12.26 -1.64
N ARG A 488 -1.24 11.25 -1.39
CA ARG A 488 -0.99 9.84 -1.65
C ARG A 488 -2.21 9.25 -2.34
N VAL A 489 -2.05 8.78 -3.58
CA VAL A 489 -3.08 8.06 -4.33
C VAL A 489 -2.86 6.56 -4.10
N ARG A 490 -3.92 5.84 -3.69
CA ARG A 490 -3.91 4.42 -3.38
C ARG A 490 -4.87 3.69 -4.30
N LEU A 491 -4.41 2.61 -4.91
CA LEU A 491 -5.24 1.62 -5.60
C LEU A 491 -5.23 0.34 -4.75
N ILE A 492 -6.40 -0.12 -4.33
CA ILE A 492 -6.59 -1.27 -3.44
C ILE A 492 -7.30 -2.37 -4.23
N TYR A 493 -6.60 -3.46 -4.49
CA TYR A 493 -7.07 -4.58 -5.31
C TYR A 493 -7.79 -5.60 -4.42
N ARG A 494 -9.12 -5.56 -4.37
CA ARG A 494 -9.94 -6.39 -3.46
C ARG A 494 -9.80 -7.88 -3.72
N GLU A 495 -9.74 -8.26 -5.00
CA GLU A 495 -9.57 -9.66 -5.41
C GLU A 495 -8.14 -10.19 -5.19
N GLU A 496 -7.17 -9.29 -4.94
CA GLU A 496 -5.77 -9.62 -4.64
C GLU A 496 -5.46 -9.55 -3.14
N GLY A 497 -6.47 -9.77 -2.28
CA GLY A 497 -6.29 -9.77 -0.82
C GLY A 497 -6.00 -8.37 -0.25
N ASP A 498 -6.64 -7.35 -0.81
CA ASP A 498 -6.42 -5.93 -0.48
C ASP A 498 -4.96 -5.48 -0.70
N ARG A 499 -4.28 -6.07 -1.69
CA ARG A 499 -2.98 -5.57 -2.13
C ARG A 499 -3.09 -4.12 -2.57
N GLU A 500 -2.08 -3.31 -2.26
CA GLU A 500 -2.13 -1.88 -2.54
C GLU A 500 -0.99 -1.38 -3.42
N LYS A 501 -1.27 -0.33 -4.20
CA LYS A 501 -0.28 0.38 -5.02
C LYS A 501 -0.37 1.88 -4.73
N HIS A 502 0.76 2.50 -4.40
CA HIS A 502 0.80 3.85 -3.85
C HIS A 502 1.63 4.82 -4.69
N LEU A 503 1.03 5.96 -5.00
CA LEU A 503 1.71 7.11 -5.58
C LEU A 503 1.68 8.28 -4.59
N SER A 504 2.84 8.63 -4.05
CA SER A 504 3.02 9.78 -3.16
C SER A 504 3.53 11.00 -3.95
N LEU A 505 2.97 12.18 -3.67
CA LEU A 505 3.31 13.46 -4.29
C LEU A 505 3.76 14.44 -3.21
N ARG A 506 4.87 15.15 -3.46
CA ARG A 506 5.34 16.22 -2.58
C ARG A 506 6.06 17.34 -3.33
N ALA A 507 5.82 18.58 -2.94
CA ALA A 507 6.61 19.75 -3.32
C ALA A 507 7.85 19.93 -2.44
N LEU A 508 8.97 20.34 -3.03
CA LEU A 508 10.22 20.61 -2.32
C LEU A 508 10.96 21.79 -2.98
N LEU A 509 10.69 23.00 -2.49
CA LEU A 509 11.24 24.26 -3.02
C LEU A 509 12.34 24.84 -2.13
N ARG A 510 12.39 24.49 -0.84
CA ARG A 510 13.41 24.97 0.12
C ARG A 510 14.83 24.99 -0.47
N SER A 511 15.48 26.14 -0.34
CA SER A 511 16.87 26.40 -0.76
C SER A 511 17.89 26.13 0.35
N HIS A 512 17.50 26.27 1.63
CA HIS A 512 18.36 25.97 2.77
C HIS A 512 18.57 24.45 2.94
N HIS A 513 19.82 24.00 3.08
CA HIS A 513 20.17 22.58 3.08
C HIS A 513 19.54 21.77 4.23
N ALA A 514 19.43 22.33 5.44
CA ALA A 514 18.85 21.61 6.58
C ALA A 514 17.35 21.35 6.35
N ALA A 515 16.60 22.40 6.00
CA ALA A 515 15.17 22.33 5.69
C ALA A 515 14.87 21.42 4.48
N TYR A 516 15.72 21.43 3.45
CA TYR A 516 15.63 20.51 2.31
C TYR A 516 15.81 19.06 2.76
N ARG A 517 16.89 18.75 3.50
CA ARG A 517 17.18 17.39 3.95
C ARG A 517 16.10 16.84 4.87
N ALA A 518 15.61 17.67 5.79
CA ALA A 518 14.53 17.29 6.70
C ALA A 518 13.25 16.91 5.94
N ARG A 519 12.82 17.73 4.96
CA ARG A 519 11.63 17.45 4.14
C ARG A 519 11.79 16.25 3.22
N LEU A 520 12.96 16.09 2.60
CA LEU A 520 13.25 14.94 1.73
C LEU A 520 13.23 13.64 2.55
N LYS A 521 13.91 13.62 3.70
CA LYS A 521 13.92 12.48 4.60
C LYS A 521 12.50 12.10 5.03
N THR A 522 11.73 13.09 5.51
CA THR A 522 10.32 12.90 5.92
C THR A 522 9.50 12.28 4.80
N ALA A 523 9.61 12.78 3.57
CA ALA A 523 8.86 12.25 2.44
C ALA A 523 9.26 10.81 2.11
N MET A 524 10.56 10.48 2.16
CA MET A 524 11.06 9.12 1.95
C MET A 524 10.54 8.15 3.01
N THR A 525 10.57 8.55 4.29
CA THR A 525 10.05 7.74 5.40
C THR A 525 8.56 7.50 5.25
N THR A 526 7.80 8.55 4.92
CA THR A 526 6.33 8.50 4.78
C THR A 526 5.90 7.71 3.56
N ALA A 527 6.62 7.82 2.44
CA ALA A 527 6.28 7.10 1.20
C ALA A 527 6.85 5.68 1.16
N GLY A 528 7.74 5.32 2.09
CA GLY A 528 8.25 3.96 2.23
C GLY A 528 8.96 3.40 1.01
N ILE A 529 9.56 4.27 0.19
CA ILE A 529 10.12 3.89 -1.11
C ILE A 529 11.35 2.99 -0.95
N ASP A 530 11.44 2.02 -1.84
CA ASP A 530 12.58 1.12 -2.01
C ASP A 530 12.58 0.62 -3.45
N HIS A 531 13.76 0.49 -4.07
CA HIS A 531 13.86 0.04 -5.46
C HIS A 531 13.25 -1.36 -5.66
N ALA A 532 13.32 -2.22 -4.64
CA ALA A 532 12.70 -3.55 -4.69
C ALA A 532 11.18 -3.51 -4.55
N LEU A 533 10.60 -2.47 -3.96
CA LEU A 533 9.16 -2.33 -3.71
C LEU A 533 8.49 -1.57 -4.85
N SER A 534 8.36 -2.25 -6.00
CA SER A 534 7.89 -1.67 -7.27
C SER A 534 6.46 -1.09 -7.25
N PHE A 535 5.68 -1.35 -6.20
CA PHE A 535 4.31 -0.90 -5.98
C PHE A 535 4.21 0.44 -5.21
N ARG A 536 5.34 1.00 -4.74
CA ARG A 536 5.42 2.34 -4.11
C ARG A 536 6.22 3.29 -4.98
N ARG A 537 5.73 4.52 -5.16
CA ARG A 537 6.46 5.56 -5.89
C ARG A 537 6.28 6.92 -5.24
N LEU A 538 7.35 7.71 -5.18
CA LEU A 538 7.35 9.09 -4.66
C LEU A 538 7.81 10.05 -5.75
N LEU A 539 6.96 11.01 -6.09
CA LEU A 539 7.28 12.14 -6.97
C LEU A 539 7.57 13.38 -6.14
N MET A 540 8.73 13.97 -6.36
CA MET A 540 9.19 15.19 -5.70
C MET A 540 9.22 16.34 -6.70
N PHE A 541 8.26 17.26 -6.60
CA PHE A 541 8.12 18.42 -7.47
C PHE A 541 9.04 19.55 -7.02
N ARG A 542 9.92 19.99 -7.90
CA ARG A 542 10.86 21.07 -7.64
C ARG A 542 10.98 22.00 -8.84
N VAL A 543 11.03 23.30 -8.60
CA VAL A 543 11.17 24.31 -9.66
C VAL A 543 12.52 25.05 -9.62
N GLY A 544 13.35 24.82 -8.59
CA GLY A 544 14.68 25.43 -8.43
C GLY A 544 15.85 24.44 -8.43
N ASN A 545 17.08 24.96 -8.49
CA ASN A 545 18.30 24.14 -8.40
C ASN A 545 18.44 23.46 -7.04
N LEU A 546 19.02 22.27 -6.97
CA LEU A 546 19.28 21.58 -5.71
C LEU A 546 20.21 22.38 -4.79
N PRO A 547 19.99 22.40 -3.47
CA PRO A 547 20.92 22.99 -2.52
C PRO A 547 22.28 22.28 -2.56
N GLY A 548 23.36 23.04 -2.34
CA GLY A 548 24.71 22.49 -2.28
C GLY A 548 25.00 21.69 -1.00
N GLY A 549 26.18 21.07 -0.96
CA GLY A 549 26.74 20.37 0.21
C GLY A 549 26.71 18.85 0.10
N ALA A 550 27.77 18.20 0.60
CA ALA A 550 27.97 16.75 0.47
C ALA A 550 26.83 15.94 1.09
N ALA A 551 26.37 16.31 2.29
CA ALA A 551 25.28 15.60 2.97
C ALA A 551 23.91 15.77 2.25
N THR A 552 23.71 16.88 1.55
CA THR A 552 22.51 17.08 0.71
C THR A 552 22.57 16.16 -0.50
N GLN A 553 23.71 16.14 -1.20
CA GLN A 553 23.93 15.29 -2.37
C GLN A 553 23.80 13.80 -2.03
N GLU A 554 24.36 13.37 -0.91
CA GLU A 554 24.24 11.99 -0.43
C GLU A 554 22.78 11.60 -0.19
N LEU A 555 22.00 12.45 0.49
CA LEU A 555 20.59 12.16 0.74
C LEU A 555 19.76 12.17 -0.56
N THR A 556 20.01 13.10 -1.48
CA THR A 556 19.36 13.13 -2.80
C THR A 556 19.73 11.91 -3.64
N GLN A 557 20.97 11.44 -3.56
CA GLN A 557 21.39 10.20 -4.22
C GLN A 557 20.65 8.99 -3.64
N ARG A 558 20.56 8.88 -2.31
CA ARG A 558 19.79 7.81 -1.64
C ARG A 558 18.30 7.83 -2.01
N PHE A 559 17.72 9.02 -2.23
CA PHE A 559 16.36 9.15 -2.75
C PHE A 559 16.21 8.52 -4.14
N THR A 560 17.14 8.82 -5.06
CA THR A 560 17.13 8.25 -6.41
C THR A 560 17.39 6.74 -6.39
N GLU A 561 18.35 6.27 -5.59
CA GLU A 561 18.66 4.84 -5.43
C GLU A 561 17.48 4.05 -4.84
N ALA A 562 16.64 4.68 -4.03
CA ALA A 562 15.41 4.09 -3.50
C ALA A 562 14.24 4.12 -4.51
N GLY A 563 14.45 4.57 -5.75
CA GLY A 563 13.41 4.65 -6.79
C GLY A 563 12.56 5.92 -6.77
N GLY A 564 12.96 6.94 -6.00
CA GLY A 564 12.30 8.24 -5.97
C GLY A 564 12.51 9.03 -7.27
N LEU A 565 11.50 9.78 -7.70
CA LEU A 565 11.53 10.57 -8.93
C LEU A 565 11.50 12.06 -8.61
N MET A 566 12.58 12.78 -8.91
CA MET A 566 12.62 14.24 -8.84
C MET A 566 12.09 14.80 -10.16
N VAL A 567 10.99 15.56 -10.13
CA VAL A 567 10.31 16.10 -11.32
C VAL A 567 10.37 17.62 -11.32
N TYR A 568 10.61 18.18 -12.51
CA TYR A 568 10.76 19.62 -12.73
C TYR A 568 9.66 20.09 -13.69
N PRO A 569 8.45 20.44 -13.17
CA PRO A 569 7.35 20.87 -14.02
C PRO A 569 7.70 22.17 -14.73
N SER A 570 7.32 22.26 -16.00
CA SER A 570 7.39 23.52 -16.77
C SER A 570 6.33 24.53 -16.28
N ASP A 571 6.53 25.81 -16.61
CA ASP A 571 5.54 26.86 -16.32
C ASP A 571 4.15 26.52 -16.88
N ASP A 572 4.08 25.87 -18.04
CA ASP A 572 2.80 25.45 -18.63
C ASP A 572 2.11 24.35 -17.81
N GLU A 573 2.87 23.39 -17.29
CA GLU A 573 2.35 22.38 -16.35
C GLU A 573 1.88 23.02 -15.04
N LEU A 574 2.62 24.00 -14.51
CA LEU A 574 2.20 24.73 -13.31
C LEU A 574 0.90 25.52 -13.55
N ARG A 575 0.72 26.14 -14.73
CA ARG A 575 -0.55 26.80 -15.10
C ARG A 575 -1.72 25.83 -15.17
N ILE A 576 -1.50 24.61 -15.68
CA ILE A 576 -2.52 23.55 -15.69
C ILE A 576 -2.94 23.20 -14.26
N LEU A 577 -1.96 22.92 -13.39
CA LEU A 577 -2.21 22.58 -11.98
C LEU A 577 -2.98 23.68 -11.24
N ALA A 578 -2.57 24.95 -11.44
CA ALA A 578 -3.26 26.11 -10.90
C ALA A 578 -4.71 26.22 -11.38
N ALA A 579 -4.93 26.07 -12.69
CA ALA A 579 -6.26 26.14 -13.30
C ALA A 579 -7.19 25.03 -12.78
N LEU A 580 -6.69 23.80 -12.62
CA LEU A 580 -7.45 22.70 -12.05
C LEU A 580 -7.85 22.97 -10.60
N HIS A 581 -6.93 23.51 -9.80
CA HIS A 581 -7.23 23.90 -8.42
C HIS A 581 -8.34 24.97 -8.36
N GLN A 582 -8.32 25.96 -9.27
CA GLN A 582 -9.37 26.98 -9.35
C GLN A 582 -10.74 26.44 -9.82
N LEU A 583 -10.75 25.44 -10.70
CA LEU A 583 -11.99 24.86 -11.22
C LEU A 583 -12.63 23.79 -10.31
N LYS A 584 -11.89 23.32 -9.30
CA LYS A 584 -12.38 22.35 -8.32
C LYS A 584 -13.72 22.80 -7.73
N GLY A 585 -14.72 21.92 -7.78
CA GLY A 585 -16.07 22.17 -7.24
C GLY A 585 -17.07 22.82 -8.20
N LYS A 586 -16.70 23.11 -9.45
CA LYS A 586 -17.68 23.53 -10.47
C LYS A 586 -18.56 22.37 -10.93
N ASP A 587 -19.79 22.68 -11.36
CA ASP A 587 -20.70 21.70 -11.93
C ASP A 587 -20.07 21.04 -13.17
N ASN A 588 -20.30 19.74 -13.36
CA ASN A 588 -19.77 18.90 -14.43
C ASN A 588 -18.22 18.76 -14.48
N PHE A 589 -17.49 19.23 -13.47
CA PHE A 589 -16.02 19.15 -13.43
C PHE A 589 -15.49 17.72 -13.52
N GLU A 590 -16.11 16.76 -12.81
CA GLU A 590 -15.70 15.35 -12.88
C GLU A 590 -15.91 14.72 -14.27
N ALA A 591 -17.04 15.03 -14.92
CA ALA A 591 -17.34 14.55 -16.27
C ALA A 591 -16.33 15.12 -17.28
N TRP A 592 -15.95 16.40 -17.11
CA TRP A 592 -14.91 17.04 -17.90
C TRP A 592 -13.53 16.40 -17.69
N LEU A 593 -13.16 16.07 -16.44
CA LEU A 593 -11.90 15.39 -16.14
C LEU A 593 -11.81 14.01 -16.81
N ARG A 594 -12.87 13.20 -16.74
CA ARG A 594 -12.92 11.88 -17.40
C ARG A 594 -12.69 11.96 -18.91
N ASP A 595 -13.15 13.03 -19.55
CA ASP A 595 -13.04 13.23 -21.00
C ASP A 595 -11.70 13.89 -21.41
N ARG A 596 -11.26 14.94 -20.71
CA ARG A 596 -10.07 15.74 -21.10
C ARG A 596 -8.76 15.28 -20.50
N ARG A 597 -8.78 14.58 -19.35
CA ARG A 597 -7.61 13.98 -18.67
C ARG A 597 -6.33 14.85 -18.60
N PRO A 598 -6.42 16.12 -18.13
CA PRO A 598 -5.30 17.05 -18.17
C PRO A 598 -4.11 16.65 -17.27
N VAL A 599 -4.32 16.03 -16.10
CA VAL A 599 -3.22 15.63 -15.19
C VAL A 599 -2.46 14.43 -15.75
N SER A 600 -3.18 13.45 -16.30
CA SER A 600 -2.60 12.24 -16.90
C SER A 600 -1.72 12.55 -18.12
N GLN A 601 -1.90 13.73 -18.73
CA GLN A 601 -1.15 14.19 -19.90
C GLN A 601 0.06 15.09 -19.55
N LEU A 602 0.23 15.47 -18.28
CA LEU A 602 1.39 16.28 -17.87
C LEU A 602 2.69 15.49 -18.09
N PRO A 603 3.70 16.02 -18.82
CA PRO A 603 4.98 15.33 -19.02
C PRO A 603 5.64 14.84 -17.72
N SER A 604 5.54 15.62 -16.64
CA SER A 604 6.07 15.27 -15.32
C SER A 604 5.34 14.12 -14.63
N VAL A 605 4.10 13.80 -15.02
CA VAL A 605 3.23 12.81 -14.36
C VAL A 605 2.88 11.62 -15.26
N GLN A 606 2.87 11.78 -16.58
CA GLN A 606 2.34 10.82 -17.56
C GLN A 606 2.88 9.39 -17.40
N ASN A 607 4.20 9.24 -17.25
CA ASN A 607 4.84 7.93 -17.04
C ASN A 607 4.38 7.26 -15.74
N THR A 608 4.12 8.07 -14.71
CA THR A 608 3.66 7.58 -13.41
C THR A 608 2.17 7.31 -13.38
N ALA A 609 1.36 8.11 -14.07
CA ALA A 609 -0.06 7.82 -14.30
C ALA A 609 -0.22 6.47 -15.04
N THR A 610 0.58 6.26 -16.09
CA THR A 610 0.58 4.99 -16.85
C THR A 610 1.04 3.82 -16.00
N TRP A 611 2.07 4.01 -15.16
CA TRP A 611 2.47 2.99 -14.19
C TRP A 611 1.33 2.68 -13.21
N LEU A 612 0.64 3.67 -12.66
CA LEU A 612 -0.38 3.48 -11.64
C LEU A 612 -1.63 2.78 -12.17
N PHE A 613 -2.20 3.26 -13.29
CA PHE A 613 -3.48 2.78 -13.84
C PHE A 613 -3.35 1.82 -15.04
N GLY A 614 -2.14 1.60 -15.57
CA GLY A 614 -1.92 0.80 -16.78
C GLY A 614 -2.13 1.57 -18.09
N LYS A 615 -2.06 0.87 -19.24
CA LYS A 615 -2.27 1.45 -20.58
C LYS A 615 -3.75 1.78 -20.88
N ALA A 616 -4.42 2.49 -19.97
CA ALA A 616 -5.63 3.24 -20.28
C ALA A 616 -5.30 4.64 -20.85
N ALA A 617 -4.02 4.98 -21.04
CA ALA A 617 -3.51 6.32 -21.35
C ALA A 617 -3.40 6.67 -22.85
N GLU A 618 -3.82 5.80 -23.77
CA GLU A 618 -3.80 6.08 -25.22
C GLU A 618 -5.21 6.11 -25.81
N ALA A 619 -5.97 7.17 -25.53
CA ALA A 619 -7.15 7.50 -26.33
C ALA A 619 -7.44 9.00 -26.24
N THR A 620 -6.77 9.78 -27.10
CA THR A 620 -7.25 10.97 -27.86
C THR A 620 -6.14 12.02 -28.03
N THR A 621 -5.37 11.88 -29.11
CA THR A 621 -4.65 13.01 -29.71
C THR A 621 -4.78 12.92 -31.23
N GLN A 622 -5.83 13.54 -31.78
CA GLN A 622 -5.73 14.22 -33.07
C GLN A 622 -6.59 15.50 -33.04
N PRO A 623 -5.98 16.69 -33.22
CA PRO A 623 -6.73 17.94 -33.37
C PRO A 623 -7.39 17.99 -34.76
N GLY A 624 -8.67 18.34 -34.78
CA GLY A 624 -9.44 18.56 -36.00
C GLY A 624 -8.87 19.71 -36.85
N LYS A 625 -8.73 19.45 -38.16
CA LYS A 625 -8.76 20.49 -39.19
C LYS A 625 -10.09 20.40 -39.93
N GLN A 626 -10.93 21.40 -39.74
CA GLN A 626 -12.04 21.69 -40.64
C GLN A 626 -11.49 22.25 -41.96
N GLY A 627 -12.03 21.76 -43.08
CA GLY A 627 -11.83 22.31 -44.41
C GLY A 627 -12.97 21.84 -45.32
N THR A 628 -13.89 22.76 -45.61
CA THR A 628 -15.06 22.66 -46.50
C THR A 628 -14.66 22.58 -47.98
N GLY A 629 -15.39 21.81 -48.80
CA GLY A 629 -15.50 22.07 -50.26
C GLY A 629 -15.62 20.86 -51.20
N ALA A 630 -16.86 20.57 -51.61
CA ALA A 630 -17.38 19.98 -52.87
C ALA A 630 -16.53 19.15 -53.88
N SER A 631 -17.13 17.99 -54.23
CA SER A 631 -17.32 17.36 -55.55
C SER A 631 -16.15 17.13 -56.52
N GLU A 632 -15.89 15.86 -56.85
CA GLU A 632 -15.85 15.25 -58.21
C GLU A 632 -14.85 14.07 -58.31
N GLY A 633 -15.29 12.97 -58.94
CA GLY A 633 -14.42 12.10 -59.74
C GLY A 633 -13.80 10.88 -59.07
N SER A 634 -14.54 9.77 -58.96
CA SER A 634 -13.95 8.42 -59.03
C SER A 634 -13.86 7.96 -60.49
N PRO A 635 -12.75 7.34 -60.89
CA PRO A 635 -12.82 6.24 -61.85
C PRO A 635 -12.21 4.94 -61.29
N SER A 636 -12.84 3.86 -61.70
CA SER A 636 -12.64 2.45 -61.37
C SER A 636 -11.67 1.75 -62.32
N ILE A 637 -10.92 0.74 -61.83
CA ILE A 637 -10.56 -0.52 -62.53
C ILE A 637 -10.37 -1.58 -61.41
N ALA A 638 -11.25 -2.54 -61.14
CA ALA A 638 -11.70 -3.76 -61.86
C ALA A 638 -10.89 -5.03 -61.49
N GLU A 639 -11.61 -6.08 -61.07
CA GLU A 639 -11.37 -7.52 -61.33
C GLU A 639 -12.59 -8.31 -60.77
N THR A 640 -13.65 -8.49 -61.58
CA THR A 640 -14.03 -9.68 -62.37
C THR A 640 -14.44 -10.94 -61.59
N THR A 641 -15.75 -11.22 -61.62
CA THR A 641 -16.42 -12.52 -61.48
C THR A 641 -16.20 -13.44 -62.70
N PRO A 642 -16.53 -14.74 -62.57
CA PRO A 642 -17.66 -15.35 -63.31
C PRO A 642 -18.62 -16.06 -62.32
N ILE A 643 -19.96 -15.87 -62.26
CA ILE A 643 -21.10 -16.19 -63.18
C ILE A 643 -20.99 -17.61 -63.75
N ASP A 644 -21.95 -18.55 -63.75
CA ASP A 644 -23.40 -18.58 -63.52
C ASP A 644 -23.84 -20.06 -63.34
N GLN A 645 -25.09 -20.27 -62.91
CA GLN A 645 -26.10 -21.19 -63.47
C GLN A 645 -27.09 -21.73 -62.42
N THR A 646 -28.15 -20.92 -62.21
CA THR A 646 -29.57 -21.27 -62.41
C THR A 646 -30.08 -22.68 -62.01
N HIS A 647 -30.99 -22.77 -61.04
CA HIS A 647 -32.45 -22.70 -61.27
C HIS A 647 -33.29 -23.05 -60.02
N ASN A 648 -34.39 -22.30 -59.89
CA ASN A 648 -35.54 -22.41 -58.99
C ASN A 648 -36.09 -23.82 -58.71
N GLY A 649 -36.69 -23.98 -57.53
CA GLY A 649 -37.90 -24.82 -57.39
C GLY A 649 -38.19 -25.40 -56.01
N SER A 650 -39.05 -24.71 -55.24
CA SER A 650 -40.13 -25.23 -54.39
C SER A 650 -40.08 -26.69 -53.87
N THR A 651 -40.15 -26.87 -52.54
CA THR A 651 -41.15 -27.66 -51.77
C THR A 651 -40.55 -28.10 -50.42
N GLY A 652 -41.26 -27.85 -49.31
CA GLY A 652 -40.99 -28.55 -48.04
C GLY A 652 -41.75 -29.89 -47.97
N PRO A 653 -41.76 -30.59 -46.82
CA PRO A 653 -40.69 -30.89 -45.87
C PRO A 653 -40.38 -32.40 -45.84
N ILE A 654 -39.12 -32.81 -45.66
CA ILE A 654 -38.73 -34.20 -45.33
C ILE A 654 -37.74 -34.15 -44.14
N PRO A 655 -37.93 -34.98 -43.09
CA PRO A 655 -37.24 -34.85 -41.81
C PRO A 655 -35.77 -35.24 -41.91
N GLN A 656 -34.88 -34.39 -41.38
CA GLN A 656 -33.47 -34.70 -41.24
C GLN A 656 -33.19 -35.56 -39.99
N PRO A 657 -32.33 -36.59 -40.08
CA PRO A 657 -31.89 -37.40 -38.95
C PRO A 657 -31.00 -36.59 -37.99
N PRO A 658 -30.84 -37.03 -36.72
CA PRO A 658 -30.13 -36.25 -35.70
C PRO A 658 -28.67 -36.05 -36.12
N THR A 659 -28.28 -34.80 -36.31
CA THR A 659 -26.87 -34.41 -36.46
C THR A 659 -26.15 -34.65 -35.14
N MET A 660 -25.18 -35.58 -35.16
CA MET A 660 -24.19 -35.72 -34.11
C MET A 660 -23.41 -34.40 -33.94
N PRO A 661 -23.10 -33.98 -32.70
CA PRO A 661 -22.31 -32.78 -32.47
C PRO A 661 -20.86 -32.98 -32.94
N THR A 662 -20.34 -31.96 -33.62
CA THR A 662 -18.96 -31.80 -34.08
C THR A 662 -17.98 -31.97 -32.91
N PRO A 663 -16.83 -32.66 -33.06
CA PRO A 663 -15.86 -32.83 -31.98
C PRO A 663 -15.20 -31.50 -31.64
N VAL A 664 -15.31 -31.07 -30.38
CA VAL A 664 -14.59 -29.90 -29.86
C VAL A 664 -13.11 -30.28 -29.72
N ILE A 665 -12.24 -29.59 -30.45
CA ILE A 665 -10.77 -29.72 -30.30
C ILE A 665 -10.36 -28.88 -29.09
N GLY A 666 -10.35 -29.49 -27.89
CA GLY A 666 -9.96 -28.81 -26.64
C GLY A 666 -10.07 -29.70 -25.39
N LEU A 667 -9.52 -29.25 -24.27
CA LEU A 667 -9.67 -29.90 -22.96
C LEU A 667 -10.98 -29.48 -22.30
N PRO A 668 -11.93 -30.39 -22.05
CA PRO A 668 -13.20 -30.03 -21.43
C PRO A 668 -12.99 -29.58 -19.97
N ILE A 669 -13.59 -28.45 -19.60
CA ILE A 669 -13.54 -27.88 -18.25
C ILE A 669 -14.86 -27.94 -17.51
N GLY A 670 -15.97 -28.19 -18.21
CA GLY A 670 -17.29 -28.32 -17.60
C GLY A 670 -18.43 -28.09 -18.60
N GLN A 671 -19.64 -27.98 -18.11
CA GLN A 671 -20.83 -27.65 -18.91
C GLN A 671 -21.45 -26.33 -18.43
N ARG A 672 -22.01 -25.56 -19.37
CA ARG A 672 -22.80 -24.37 -19.03
C ARG A 672 -24.12 -24.78 -18.37
N LEU A 673 -24.43 -24.21 -17.21
CA LEU A 673 -25.72 -24.42 -16.54
C LEU A 673 -26.82 -23.60 -17.23
N GLY A 674 -27.91 -24.25 -17.67
CA GLY A 674 -29.07 -23.60 -18.30
C GLY A 674 -29.66 -24.39 -19.49
N PRO A 675 -30.72 -23.89 -20.15
CA PRO A 675 -31.27 -24.51 -21.36
C PRO A 675 -30.24 -24.47 -22.51
N GLY A 676 -29.82 -25.64 -22.98
CA GLY A 676 -28.76 -25.77 -24.00
C GLY A 676 -27.39 -26.10 -23.38
N ALA A 677 -27.26 -27.30 -22.82
CA ALA A 677 -26.02 -27.78 -22.19
C ALA A 677 -24.89 -27.87 -23.22
N GLU A 678 -24.03 -26.84 -23.23
CA GLU A 678 -22.82 -26.78 -24.03
C GLU A 678 -21.61 -27.14 -23.17
N THR A 679 -20.77 -28.06 -23.66
CA THR A 679 -19.49 -28.39 -23.03
C THR A 679 -18.49 -27.28 -23.31
N LEU A 680 -17.98 -26.67 -22.24
CA LEU A 680 -16.89 -25.70 -22.29
C LEU A 680 -15.56 -26.45 -22.36
N ALA A 681 -14.69 -26.03 -23.27
CA ALA A 681 -13.35 -26.59 -23.42
C ALA A 681 -12.29 -25.51 -23.64
N ILE A 682 -11.06 -25.76 -23.18
CA ILE A 682 -9.88 -24.93 -23.43
C ILE A 682 -9.20 -25.41 -24.73
N PRO A 683 -8.98 -24.53 -25.72
CA PRO A 683 -8.19 -24.87 -26.90
C PRO A 683 -6.77 -25.31 -26.52
N LEU A 684 -6.25 -26.37 -27.13
CA LEU A 684 -4.92 -26.90 -26.79
C LEU A 684 -3.81 -25.87 -26.99
N GLU A 685 -3.93 -25.01 -28.00
CA GLU A 685 -2.96 -23.96 -28.29
C GLU A 685 -2.85 -22.94 -27.15
N ALA A 686 -3.93 -22.75 -26.38
CA ALA A 686 -3.92 -21.85 -25.23
C ALA A 686 -3.00 -22.34 -24.10
N LEU A 687 -2.77 -23.65 -24.00
CA LEU A 687 -1.88 -24.24 -22.98
C LEU A 687 -0.40 -23.89 -23.20
N THR A 688 -0.02 -23.42 -24.40
CA THR A 688 1.34 -22.93 -24.68
C THR A 688 1.64 -21.58 -24.04
N LYS A 689 0.62 -20.86 -23.55
CA LYS A 689 0.74 -19.50 -23.00
C LYS A 689 0.70 -19.43 -21.47
N HIS A 690 0.97 -20.56 -20.81
CA HIS A 690 0.76 -20.78 -19.38
C HIS A 690 -0.71 -20.59 -18.95
N SER A 691 -1.14 -21.25 -17.88
CA SER A 691 -2.51 -21.15 -17.37
C SER A 691 -2.50 -21.16 -15.86
N VAL A 692 -3.31 -20.27 -15.26
CA VAL A 692 -3.41 -20.12 -13.80
C VAL A 692 -4.84 -20.43 -13.37
N ILE A 693 -5.00 -21.33 -12.39
CA ILE A 693 -6.29 -21.72 -11.83
C ILE A 693 -6.40 -21.17 -10.41
N LEU A 694 -7.30 -20.20 -10.22
CA LEU A 694 -7.54 -19.54 -8.94
C LEU A 694 -8.86 -20.04 -8.36
N ALA A 695 -8.82 -20.58 -7.13
CA ALA A 695 -9.99 -21.12 -6.45
C ALA A 695 -9.78 -21.13 -4.93
N GLY A 696 -10.81 -20.80 -4.16
CA GLY A 696 -10.80 -20.86 -2.70
C GLY A 696 -10.69 -22.28 -2.15
N SER A 697 -10.40 -22.42 -0.86
CA SER A 697 -10.34 -23.75 -0.21
C SER A 697 -11.69 -24.48 -0.35
N GLY A 698 -11.64 -25.75 -0.76
CA GLY A 698 -12.85 -26.57 -0.99
C GLY A 698 -13.59 -26.32 -2.31
N ALA A 699 -13.20 -25.34 -3.12
CA ALA A 699 -13.86 -25.03 -4.40
C ALA A 699 -13.55 -26.01 -5.54
N GLY A 700 -12.83 -27.11 -5.26
CA GLY A 700 -12.54 -28.16 -6.24
C GLY A 700 -11.29 -27.91 -7.10
N LYS A 701 -10.37 -27.01 -6.71
CA LYS A 701 -9.12 -26.72 -7.45
C LYS A 701 -8.37 -27.99 -7.87
N THR A 702 -8.11 -28.88 -6.90
CA THR A 702 -7.38 -30.13 -7.12
C THR A 702 -8.14 -31.07 -8.05
N VAL A 703 -9.48 -31.10 -7.97
CA VAL A 703 -10.33 -31.92 -8.84
C VAL A 703 -10.30 -31.39 -10.27
N LEU A 704 -10.33 -30.07 -10.46
CA LEU A 704 -10.20 -29.44 -11.78
C LEU A 704 -8.81 -29.68 -12.40
N VAL A 705 -7.74 -29.52 -11.62
CA VAL A 705 -6.36 -29.82 -12.07
C VAL A 705 -6.23 -31.28 -12.47
N ARG A 706 -6.72 -32.21 -11.62
CA ARG A 706 -6.73 -33.64 -11.93
C ARG A 706 -7.47 -33.91 -13.23
N ARG A 707 -8.66 -33.32 -13.42
CA ARG A 707 -9.45 -33.50 -14.64
C ARG A 707 -8.73 -32.98 -15.89
N LEU A 708 -8.10 -31.82 -15.82
CA LEU A 708 -7.34 -31.25 -16.94
C LEU A 708 -6.15 -32.12 -17.32
N VAL A 709 -5.41 -32.63 -16.33
CA VAL A 709 -4.27 -33.54 -16.55
C VAL A 709 -4.74 -34.86 -17.15
N GLU A 710 -5.81 -35.45 -16.64
CA GLU A 710 -6.39 -36.70 -17.17
C GLU A 710 -6.85 -36.54 -18.63
N GLU A 711 -7.56 -35.45 -18.95
CA GLU A 711 -8.01 -35.17 -20.32
C GLU A 711 -6.85 -34.86 -21.27
N ALA A 712 -5.79 -34.17 -20.81
CA ALA A 712 -4.59 -33.92 -21.61
C ALA A 712 -3.86 -35.22 -21.95
N ILE A 713 -3.69 -36.10 -20.95
CA ILE A 713 -3.04 -37.40 -21.14
C ILE A 713 -3.85 -38.30 -22.07
N LEU A 714 -5.19 -38.30 -21.97
CA LEU A 714 -6.07 -39.04 -22.89
C LEU A 714 -5.93 -38.57 -24.35
N GLN A 715 -5.47 -37.33 -24.56
CA GLN A 715 -5.13 -36.77 -25.88
C GLN A 715 -3.64 -36.96 -26.26
N ASN A 716 -2.90 -37.79 -25.51
CA ASN A 716 -1.47 -38.08 -25.65
C ASN A 716 -0.54 -36.90 -25.37
N ILE A 717 -0.95 -35.97 -24.51
CA ILE A 717 -0.11 -34.87 -24.03
C ILE A 717 0.53 -35.31 -22.69
N PRO A 718 1.86 -35.49 -22.61
CA PRO A 718 2.50 -35.86 -21.36
C PRO A 718 2.44 -34.71 -20.35
N ALA A 719 2.36 -35.04 -19.06
CA ALA A 719 2.32 -34.06 -17.98
C ALA A 719 3.33 -34.42 -16.88
N ILE A 720 4.07 -33.43 -16.41
CA ILE A 720 4.84 -33.50 -15.16
C ILE A 720 4.04 -32.71 -14.12
N VAL A 721 3.76 -33.34 -12.98
CA VAL A 721 2.96 -32.74 -11.91
C VAL A 721 3.81 -32.61 -10.66
N ILE A 722 3.91 -31.39 -10.14
CA ILE A 722 4.58 -31.09 -8.87
C ILE A 722 3.51 -31.06 -7.78
N ASP A 723 3.50 -32.08 -6.93
CA ASP A 723 2.48 -32.27 -5.90
C ASP A 723 3.03 -31.97 -4.50
N GLY A 724 2.94 -30.71 -4.08
CA GLY A 724 3.37 -30.28 -2.75
C GLY A 724 2.39 -30.65 -1.61
N ALA A 725 1.14 -30.98 -1.93
CA ALA A 725 0.10 -31.30 -0.96
C ALA A 725 -0.16 -32.81 -0.80
N ASN A 726 0.45 -33.63 -1.67
CA ASN A 726 0.30 -35.08 -1.74
C ASN A 726 -1.12 -35.56 -2.13
N ASP A 727 -1.86 -34.70 -2.83
CA ASP A 727 -3.25 -34.97 -3.24
C ASP A 727 -3.36 -35.54 -4.68
N LEU A 728 -2.33 -35.34 -5.51
CA LEU A 728 -2.27 -35.77 -6.92
C LEU A 728 -1.40 -37.03 -7.12
N ALA A 729 -0.65 -37.45 -6.10
CA ALA A 729 0.10 -38.71 -6.10
C ALA A 729 -0.78 -39.95 -6.37
N ARG A 730 -2.10 -39.86 -6.17
CA ARG A 730 -3.08 -40.94 -6.44
C ARG A 730 -3.68 -40.93 -7.84
N MET A 731 -3.13 -40.17 -8.78
CA MET A 731 -3.65 -40.15 -10.16
C MET A 731 -3.60 -41.52 -10.85
N GLY A 732 -2.69 -42.41 -10.45
CA GLY A 732 -2.63 -43.78 -10.95
C GLY A 732 -3.74 -44.71 -10.41
N ASP A 733 -4.43 -44.29 -9.35
CA ASP A 733 -5.47 -45.11 -8.72
C ASP A 733 -6.84 -44.87 -9.35
N ALA A 734 -7.60 -45.95 -9.48
CA ALA A 734 -9.01 -45.86 -9.82
C ALA A 734 -9.80 -45.07 -8.78
N TRP A 735 -10.83 -44.34 -9.24
CA TRP A 735 -11.80 -43.73 -8.33
C TRP A 735 -12.46 -44.82 -7.48
N PRO A 736 -12.48 -44.70 -6.14
CA PRO A 736 -13.04 -45.74 -5.26
C PRO A 736 -14.52 -46.03 -5.52
N GLU A 737 -15.27 -44.97 -5.84
CA GLU A 737 -16.67 -45.03 -6.24
C GLU A 737 -16.87 -44.07 -7.42
N VAL A 738 -17.76 -44.43 -8.35
CA VAL A 738 -18.12 -43.58 -9.50
C VAL A 738 -18.92 -42.37 -8.99
N PRO A 739 -18.42 -41.13 -9.18
CA PRO A 739 -19.12 -39.94 -8.72
C PRO A 739 -20.49 -39.77 -9.40
N VAL A 740 -21.50 -39.38 -8.62
CA VAL A 740 -22.90 -39.22 -9.07
C VAL A 740 -23.04 -38.18 -10.20
N ALA A 741 -22.13 -37.21 -10.26
CA ALA A 741 -22.13 -36.13 -11.25
C ALA A 741 -21.43 -36.47 -12.57
N TRP A 742 -20.91 -37.70 -12.74
CA TRP A 742 -20.28 -38.12 -13.98
C TRP A 742 -21.29 -38.29 -15.11
N ALA A 743 -20.93 -37.80 -16.29
CA ALA A 743 -21.62 -38.13 -17.52
C ALA A 743 -21.31 -39.57 -17.95
N ALA A 744 -22.14 -40.14 -18.82
CA ALA A 744 -21.94 -41.51 -19.33
C ALA A 744 -20.57 -41.70 -20.01
N GLU A 745 -20.01 -40.64 -20.60
CA GLU A 745 -18.70 -40.64 -21.26
C GLU A 745 -17.53 -40.67 -20.27
N ASP A 746 -17.71 -40.17 -19.04
CA ASP A 746 -16.64 -40.10 -18.03
C ASP A 746 -16.21 -41.49 -17.56
N GLY A 747 -17.16 -42.42 -17.44
CA GLY A 747 -16.86 -43.80 -17.08
C GLY A 747 -15.97 -44.49 -18.12
N ALA A 748 -16.22 -44.27 -19.41
CA ALA A 748 -15.41 -44.83 -20.49
C ALA A 748 -14.00 -44.19 -20.54
N LYS A 749 -13.91 -42.87 -20.36
CA LYS A 749 -12.63 -42.15 -20.29
C LYS A 749 -11.78 -42.60 -19.10
N ALA A 750 -12.37 -42.80 -17.92
CA ALA A 750 -11.67 -43.26 -16.73
C ALA A 750 -11.09 -44.68 -16.93
N GLN A 751 -11.85 -45.59 -17.57
CA GLN A 751 -11.35 -46.92 -17.92
C GLN A 751 -10.20 -46.84 -18.94
N GLN A 752 -10.33 -45.98 -19.94
CA GLN A 752 -9.28 -45.76 -20.95
C GLN A 752 -7.99 -45.19 -20.34
N TYR A 753 -8.10 -44.25 -19.39
CA TYR A 753 -6.96 -43.67 -18.68
C TYR A 753 -6.18 -44.76 -17.93
N GLN A 754 -6.89 -45.59 -17.13
CA GLN A 754 -6.26 -46.67 -16.36
C GLN A 754 -5.59 -47.73 -17.24
N GLN A 755 -6.11 -47.99 -18.43
CA GLN A 755 -5.55 -48.99 -19.34
C GLN A 755 -4.32 -48.48 -20.12
N ARG A 756 -4.20 -47.16 -20.32
CA ARG A 756 -3.24 -46.58 -21.28
C ARG A 756 -2.17 -45.70 -20.65
N VAL A 757 -2.26 -45.38 -19.37
CA VAL A 757 -1.39 -44.38 -18.72
C VAL A 757 -0.50 -45.04 -17.67
N ASP A 758 0.81 -44.81 -17.78
CA ASP A 758 1.80 -45.14 -16.74
C ASP A 758 2.02 -43.88 -15.87
N VAL A 759 1.67 -43.96 -14.59
CA VAL A 759 1.89 -42.86 -13.63
C VAL A 759 3.11 -43.20 -12.77
N ARG A 760 4.21 -42.47 -12.99
CA ARG A 760 5.42 -42.61 -12.18
C ARG A 760 5.47 -41.53 -11.11
N ILE A 761 5.60 -41.96 -9.86
CA ILE A 761 5.79 -41.07 -8.72
C ILE A 761 7.28 -41.02 -8.42
N TRP A 762 7.86 -39.82 -8.45
CA TRP A 762 9.21 -39.57 -7.98
C TRP A 762 9.15 -38.92 -6.60
N THR A 763 10.02 -39.35 -5.69
CA THR A 763 10.12 -38.83 -4.32
C THR A 763 11.51 -38.24 -4.08
N PRO A 764 11.76 -36.99 -4.50
CA PRO A 764 13.07 -36.34 -4.34
C PRO A 764 13.57 -36.40 -2.89
N GLY A 765 14.83 -36.78 -2.70
CA GLY A 765 15.47 -36.85 -1.38
C GLY A 765 14.99 -37.96 -0.44
N ARG A 766 14.12 -38.89 -0.89
CA ARG A 766 13.68 -40.06 -0.10
C ARG A 766 14.15 -41.36 -0.73
N GLU A 767 15.21 -41.94 -0.17
CA GLU A 767 15.77 -43.24 -0.61
C GLU A 767 14.79 -44.41 -0.48
N ALA A 768 13.82 -44.33 0.44
CA ALA A 768 12.80 -45.36 0.63
C ALA A 768 11.72 -45.37 -0.48
N GLY A 769 11.74 -44.41 -1.40
CA GLY A 769 10.84 -44.32 -2.55
C GLY A 769 11.59 -44.34 -3.87
N ASN A 770 10.96 -43.83 -4.93
CA ASN A 770 11.62 -43.66 -6.22
C ASN A 770 12.36 -42.31 -6.22
N ALA A 771 13.53 -42.29 -5.58
CA ALA A 771 14.34 -41.09 -5.42
C ALA A 771 14.71 -40.48 -6.78
N LEU A 772 14.49 -39.18 -6.90
CA LEU A 772 14.99 -38.38 -8.01
C LEU A 772 16.03 -37.41 -7.46
N ASN A 773 17.27 -37.59 -7.89
CA ASN A 773 18.36 -36.66 -7.60
C ASN A 773 18.61 -35.84 -8.87
N LEU A 774 18.48 -34.52 -8.76
CA LEU A 774 18.88 -33.59 -9.79
C LEU A 774 20.32 -33.20 -9.52
N ASN A 775 21.19 -33.37 -10.53
CA ASN A 775 22.58 -32.93 -10.39
C ASN A 775 22.60 -31.39 -10.34
N PRO A 776 23.31 -30.80 -9.37
CA PRO A 776 23.40 -29.34 -9.23
C PRO A 776 24.23 -28.69 -10.35
N LEU A 777 25.02 -29.49 -11.07
CA LEU A 777 25.74 -29.08 -12.28
C LEU A 777 25.00 -29.60 -13.53
N PRO A 778 24.81 -28.75 -14.55
CA PRO A 778 24.32 -29.19 -15.85
C PRO A 778 25.37 -30.04 -16.57
N ASP A 779 24.94 -30.81 -17.57
CA ASP A 779 25.85 -31.58 -18.43
C ASP A 779 26.57 -30.63 -19.40
N PHE A 780 27.70 -30.07 -18.95
CA PHE A 780 28.49 -29.14 -19.75
C PHE A 780 29.04 -29.79 -21.05
N ALA A 781 29.28 -31.10 -21.05
CA ALA A 781 29.77 -31.81 -22.24
C ALA A 781 28.70 -31.84 -23.35
N ALA A 782 27.42 -31.95 -22.99
CA ALA A 782 26.32 -31.90 -23.96
C ALA A 782 26.14 -30.50 -24.59
N LEU A 783 26.64 -29.45 -23.92
CA LEU A 783 26.51 -28.05 -24.34
C LEU A 783 27.78 -27.50 -25.01
N SER A 784 28.86 -28.28 -25.11
CA SER A 784 30.16 -27.79 -25.59
C SER A 784 30.15 -27.30 -27.04
N SER A 785 29.12 -27.63 -27.82
CA SER A 785 28.97 -27.20 -29.22
C SER A 785 28.32 -25.82 -29.40
N ASP A 786 27.70 -25.27 -28.36
CA ASP A 786 27.07 -23.94 -28.39
C ASP A 786 27.64 -23.07 -27.26
N ALA A 787 28.43 -22.06 -27.64
CA ALA A 787 29.13 -21.22 -26.70
C ALA A 787 28.18 -20.36 -25.84
N ASP A 788 27.03 -19.94 -26.40
CA ASP A 788 26.08 -19.08 -25.70
C ASP A 788 25.25 -19.89 -24.69
N GLU A 789 24.84 -21.11 -25.07
CA GLU A 789 24.17 -22.04 -24.13
C GLU A 789 25.13 -22.52 -23.03
N LEU A 790 26.42 -22.74 -23.37
CA LEU A 790 27.43 -23.15 -22.39
C LEU A 790 27.72 -22.04 -21.36
N ASP A 791 27.90 -20.79 -21.80
CA ASP A 791 28.12 -19.66 -20.88
C ASP A 791 26.88 -19.42 -20.00
N GLN A 792 25.65 -19.59 -20.52
CA GLN A 792 24.42 -19.53 -19.71
C GLN A 792 24.37 -20.65 -18.66
N ALA A 793 24.71 -21.88 -19.04
CA ALA A 793 24.75 -23.01 -18.11
C ALA A 793 25.80 -22.82 -17.00
N ILE A 794 26.95 -22.21 -17.32
CA ILE A 794 27.98 -21.85 -16.34
C ILE A 794 27.45 -20.81 -15.34
N ASP A 795 26.76 -19.78 -15.82
CA ASP A 795 26.18 -18.74 -14.95
C ASP A 795 25.05 -19.32 -14.08
N MET A 796 24.22 -20.21 -14.61
CA MET A 796 23.20 -20.93 -13.82
C MET A 796 23.81 -21.82 -12.73
N ALA A 797 24.88 -22.55 -13.04
CA ALA A 797 25.60 -23.38 -12.07
C ALA A 797 26.25 -22.53 -10.97
N ARG A 798 26.85 -21.39 -11.34
CA ARG A 798 27.40 -20.42 -10.38
C ARG A 798 26.30 -19.92 -9.43
N ASP A 799 25.17 -19.49 -9.98
CA ASP A 799 24.08 -18.90 -9.21
C ASP A 799 23.39 -19.94 -8.30
N SER A 800 23.38 -21.22 -8.69
CA SER A 800 22.87 -22.32 -7.88
C SER A 800 23.78 -22.65 -6.69
N LEU A 801 25.09 -22.46 -6.84
CA LEU A 801 26.08 -22.78 -5.79
C LEU A 801 26.41 -21.58 -4.87
N GLN A 802 26.09 -20.34 -5.27
CA GLN A 802 26.54 -19.12 -4.58
C GLN A 802 26.16 -19.06 -3.09
N ASP A 803 24.93 -19.48 -2.74
CA ASP A 803 24.42 -19.38 -1.38
C ASP A 803 25.13 -20.36 -0.42
N MET A 804 25.68 -21.44 -0.97
CA MET A 804 26.43 -22.45 -0.22
C MET A 804 27.88 -22.04 -0.02
N VAL A 805 28.55 -21.55 -1.08
CA VAL A 805 30.01 -21.37 -1.07
C VAL A 805 30.47 -19.92 -0.89
N ALA A 806 29.58 -18.94 -1.11
CA ALA A 806 29.89 -17.51 -0.99
C ALA A 806 28.67 -16.67 -0.51
N PRO A 807 28.09 -16.96 0.68
CA PRO A 807 26.92 -16.25 1.16
C PRO A 807 27.18 -14.76 1.45
N GLY A 808 26.26 -13.90 0.99
CA GLY A 808 26.24 -12.47 1.29
C GLY A 808 27.05 -11.58 0.32
N ASN A 809 27.03 -10.26 0.57
CA ASN A 809 27.54 -9.25 -0.37
C ASN A 809 28.94 -8.70 -0.04
N ALA A 810 29.69 -9.35 0.85
CA ALA A 810 31.01 -8.91 1.26
C ALA A 810 32.02 -8.96 0.10
N THR A 811 33.06 -8.12 0.14
CA THR A 811 34.13 -8.12 -0.88
C THR A 811 34.76 -9.49 -1.07
N SER A 812 34.92 -10.28 0.00
CA SER A 812 35.43 -11.65 -0.07
C SER A 812 34.49 -12.61 -0.80
N ALA A 813 33.16 -12.45 -0.67
CA ALA A 813 32.17 -13.27 -1.36
C ALA A 813 32.18 -12.97 -2.87
N ARG A 814 32.26 -11.70 -3.26
CA ARG A 814 32.40 -11.30 -4.67
C ARG A 814 33.67 -11.84 -5.33
N VAL A 815 34.78 -11.86 -4.60
CA VAL A 815 36.04 -12.45 -5.07
C VAL A 815 35.91 -13.96 -5.26
N LYS A 816 35.29 -14.67 -4.29
CA LYS A 816 35.00 -16.10 -4.40
C LYS A 816 34.08 -16.44 -5.57
N LEU A 817 33.05 -15.63 -5.84
CA LEU A 817 32.16 -15.82 -6.99
C LEU A 817 32.87 -15.63 -8.34
N GLY A 818 33.83 -14.68 -8.41
CA GLY A 818 34.68 -14.52 -9.58
C GLY A 818 35.54 -15.76 -9.85
N ILE A 819 36.16 -16.32 -8.80
CA ILE A 819 36.95 -17.56 -8.88
C ILE A 819 36.05 -18.75 -9.27
N LEU A 820 34.88 -18.88 -8.64
CA LEU A 820 33.92 -19.96 -8.93
C LEU A 820 33.48 -19.96 -10.40
N ARG A 821 33.16 -18.79 -10.96
CA ARG A 821 32.77 -18.65 -12.38
C ARG A 821 33.90 -19.04 -13.31
N ASN A 822 35.13 -18.57 -13.05
CA ASN A 822 36.29 -18.89 -13.88
C ASN A 822 36.63 -20.39 -13.80
N ALA A 823 36.55 -20.98 -12.60
CA ALA A 823 36.75 -22.41 -12.40
C ALA A 823 35.68 -23.24 -13.11
N LEU A 824 34.39 -22.88 -13.01
CA LEU A 824 33.31 -23.54 -13.75
C LEU A 824 33.50 -23.44 -15.26
N LYS A 825 33.97 -22.29 -15.75
CA LYS A 825 34.28 -22.10 -17.16
C LYS A 825 35.37 -23.05 -17.63
N GLU A 826 36.53 -23.07 -16.97
CA GLU A 826 37.62 -24.00 -17.33
C GLU A 826 37.23 -25.47 -17.14
N PHE A 827 36.44 -25.78 -16.11
CA PHE A 827 35.91 -27.12 -15.87
C PHE A 827 35.00 -27.58 -17.02
N ALA A 828 34.10 -26.71 -17.48
CA ALA A 828 33.22 -26.97 -18.61
C ALA A 828 34.01 -27.18 -19.92
N HIS A 829 35.06 -26.39 -20.16
CA HIS A 829 35.94 -26.56 -21.34
C HIS A 829 36.74 -27.87 -21.30
N ASN A 830 37.03 -28.40 -20.11
CA ASN A 830 37.69 -29.68 -19.91
C ASN A 830 36.72 -30.88 -19.94
N GLY A 831 35.48 -30.68 -20.39
CA GLY A 831 34.47 -31.73 -20.53
C GLY A 831 33.52 -31.87 -19.33
N GLY A 832 33.64 -31.01 -18.31
CA GLY A 832 32.77 -31.00 -17.14
C GLY A 832 32.88 -32.25 -16.26
N GLY A 833 31.84 -32.52 -15.48
CA GLY A 833 31.77 -33.63 -14.54
C GLY A 833 30.73 -33.37 -13.45
N ASP A 834 30.70 -34.24 -12.44
CA ASP A 834 29.85 -34.06 -11.28
C ASP A 834 30.45 -33.08 -10.25
N LEU A 835 29.70 -32.82 -9.18
CA LEU A 835 30.08 -31.85 -8.16
C LEU A 835 31.36 -32.28 -7.40
N GLU A 836 31.56 -33.58 -7.20
CA GLU A 836 32.73 -34.12 -6.51
C GLU A 836 34.00 -33.92 -7.36
N TYR A 837 33.90 -34.17 -8.66
CA TYR A 837 34.98 -33.90 -9.60
C TYR A 837 35.28 -32.40 -9.72
N PHE A 838 34.25 -31.54 -9.66
CA PHE A 838 34.44 -30.10 -9.62
C PHE A 838 35.11 -29.62 -8.31
N ALA A 839 34.78 -30.21 -7.17
CA ALA A 839 35.44 -29.91 -5.90
C ALA A 839 36.94 -30.27 -5.95
N GLU A 840 37.30 -31.43 -6.51
CA GLU A 840 38.71 -31.80 -6.74
C GLU A 840 39.40 -30.85 -7.73
N PHE A 841 38.71 -30.42 -8.80
CA PHE A 841 39.22 -29.43 -9.74
C PHE A 841 39.54 -28.09 -9.05
N LEU A 842 38.70 -27.64 -8.11
CA LEU A 842 38.96 -26.45 -7.30
C LEU A 842 40.16 -26.60 -6.34
N ARG A 843 40.42 -27.81 -5.80
CA ARG A 843 41.60 -28.10 -4.97
C ARG A 843 42.91 -28.04 -5.77
N GLN A 844 42.82 -28.26 -7.08
CA GLN A 844 43.94 -28.24 -8.04
C GLN A 844 43.74 -27.15 -9.09
N LEU A 845 43.31 -25.95 -8.66
CA LEU A 845 42.93 -24.84 -9.55
C LEU A 845 44.03 -24.55 -10.60
N PRO A 846 43.75 -24.67 -11.90
CA PRO A 846 44.69 -24.31 -12.96
C PRO A 846 45.00 -22.80 -12.98
N GLU A 847 46.18 -22.41 -13.48
CA GLU A 847 46.56 -20.98 -13.58
C GLU A 847 45.57 -20.17 -14.44
N GLU A 848 45.00 -20.81 -15.48
CA GLU A 848 44.00 -20.21 -16.36
C GLU A 848 42.71 -19.85 -15.62
N ALA A 849 42.32 -20.66 -14.63
CA ALA A 849 41.13 -20.43 -13.80
C ALA A 849 41.37 -19.41 -12.66
N ALA A 850 42.62 -19.20 -12.25
CA ALA A 850 42.99 -18.28 -11.17
C ALA A 850 42.77 -16.79 -11.53
N GLY A 851 42.76 -16.45 -12.83
CA GLY A 851 42.26 -15.15 -13.33
C GLY A 851 42.95 -13.90 -12.77
N ASN A 852 44.24 -13.96 -12.44
CA ASN A 852 45.03 -12.89 -11.79
C ASN A 852 44.48 -12.42 -10.43
N ILE A 853 43.68 -13.24 -9.74
CA ILE A 853 43.12 -12.92 -8.43
C ILE A 853 44.14 -13.28 -7.33
N ALA A 854 44.43 -12.31 -6.44
CA ALA A 854 45.36 -12.55 -5.34
C ALA A 854 44.82 -13.62 -4.37
N LYS A 855 45.64 -14.63 -4.06
CA LYS A 855 45.30 -15.78 -3.20
C LYS A 855 44.17 -16.66 -3.76
N ALA A 856 44.04 -16.77 -5.08
CA ALA A 856 43.04 -17.60 -5.76
C ALA A 856 43.03 -19.05 -5.24
N ASP A 857 44.18 -19.70 -5.13
CA ASP A 857 44.30 -21.10 -4.67
C ASP A 857 43.71 -21.31 -3.27
N LYS A 858 43.96 -20.36 -2.36
CA LYS A 858 43.40 -20.42 -1.00
C LYS A 858 41.88 -20.31 -1.03
N HIS A 859 41.34 -19.42 -1.86
CA HIS A 859 39.90 -19.22 -1.96
C HIS A 859 39.22 -20.39 -2.70
N ALA A 860 39.87 -20.99 -3.71
CA ALA A 860 39.38 -22.18 -4.38
C ALA A 860 39.37 -23.40 -3.45
N GLN A 861 40.38 -23.55 -2.59
CA GLN A 861 40.37 -24.56 -1.52
C GLN A 861 39.19 -24.36 -0.56
N GLU A 862 38.95 -23.12 -0.11
CA GLU A 862 37.80 -22.79 0.75
C GLU A 862 36.45 -23.05 0.06
N LEU A 863 36.37 -22.92 -1.27
CA LEU A 863 35.17 -23.27 -2.05
C LEU A 863 34.98 -24.79 -2.12
N ALA A 864 36.06 -25.53 -2.39
CA ALA A 864 36.06 -26.99 -2.49
C ALA A 864 35.78 -27.73 -1.17
N ASP A 865 36.04 -27.10 -0.03
CA ASP A 865 35.72 -27.66 1.29
C ASP A 865 34.25 -27.45 1.67
N LEU A 866 33.55 -26.55 0.97
CA LEU A 866 32.13 -26.22 1.20
C LEU A 866 31.19 -26.95 0.23
N LEU A 867 31.70 -27.42 -0.91
CA LEU A 867 31.02 -28.32 -1.85
C LEU A 867 31.17 -29.77 -1.38
#